data_AF-F7EP65-F1
#
_entry.id   AF-F7EP65-F1
#
_cell.length_a   1.000
_cell.length_b   1.000
_cell.length_c   1.000
_cell.angle_alpha   90.00
_cell.angle_beta   90.00
_cell.angle_gamma   90.00
#
_symmetry.space_group_name_H-M   'P 1'
#
loop_
_entity.id
_entity.type
_entity.pdbx_description
1 polymer ?
#
loop_
_entity_poly.entity_id
_entity_poly.type
_entity_poly.pdbx_seq_one_letter_code
_entity_poly.pdbx_strand_id
1 'polypeptide(L)'
;MLLDWKMIWRVNPDDLPRQEELADDLLVSISKVEVKDLKDENQENVVHLFRITQSLMKMKAQEVELALEEVEKAGEEQAKFENQLKTKVMKLENELEMAQQTAGGRDTRFLRDEIRQLEKQLEQKDRELEDLEKEMEKEKKVNEQLALRNEEADNENSKLRRENKHLKKKNEQLRQDIIDYQKQIDSQKETLLSRRGEDSDYRLQLSKKNFELVQYLDEIQNLTEANEKIEIQNQEMRKNLEESVQEMEKMTDEYNRMKIIVQQTDTLMDLLKKEKDHYRLQVQELTELLKAKNEEDDPVMAAVNAKVEEWKKILASKDDEIIEYQQILHNLKEKLRNAQLDADKNNVMALQQGIQERDSQIKMLTEQVEQYTKEMETNTVIIEDLRNELRLKRGSSTLSQLNHFVEIQTKLQILETKNKDAERAAELAEADAREKDKELVEALKRLKDYEAGIYGLEDAVAEIKTYKAQVKIRDREIEVLTTEINNLELKINDFLDENEDLRERLGLDPKAMIDLTEFRKSKNLKQQQYKAENQVLLKEVSIESLEEERLELKQKIRKMAQEKAKKFGTLGTASGDIHLTNIFNQELRMEERKSQLLSPGNVEEFKLKNEYLSKELNEKERDLERNRIVITKFQNKVKELVDEKAQLEEGLKEILQTIKEMQIEPGGKGETPLIIPSLEKLVNAIESRNAEGIFDANLHLKAQVDQLIGRNNELRDELKETQKEATNYSQNLAKANLKMENLEKEICLLREAKGSNIVFKGVDLPDGMTPSSANIINSQNEYLIHILQELENKEHAKKVRRFT
;
A
#
# COMPACT_ATOMS: atom_id res chain seq x y z
N MET A 1 35.98 1.40 60.92
CA MET A 1 35.58 2.75 60.43
C MET A 1 34.15 2.94 60.88
N LEU A 2 33.81 4.02 61.58
CA LEU A 2 32.41 4.29 61.91
C LEU A 2 31.62 4.54 60.61
N LEU A 3 30.44 3.95 60.48
CA LEU A 3 29.52 4.30 59.40
C LEU A 3 29.22 5.80 59.46
N ASP A 4 29.27 6.48 58.32
CA ASP A 4 28.74 7.84 58.23
C ASP A 4 27.22 7.79 58.12
N TRP A 5 26.54 7.82 59.26
CA TRP A 5 25.08 7.84 59.34
C TRP A 5 24.45 9.01 58.58
N LYS A 6 25.15 10.15 58.41
CA LYS A 6 24.64 11.29 57.63
C LYS A 6 24.67 11.02 56.12
N MET A 7 25.58 10.15 55.67
CA MET A 7 25.64 9.69 54.30
C MET A 7 24.52 8.66 54.04
N ILE A 8 24.37 7.71 54.96
CA ILE A 8 23.38 6.61 54.87
C ILE A 8 21.94 7.15 54.87
N TRP A 9 21.63 8.15 55.69
CA TRP A 9 20.31 8.78 55.71
C TRP A 9 19.99 9.63 54.47
N ARG A 10 21.01 10.09 53.74
CA ARG A 10 20.80 10.80 52.46
C ARG A 10 20.48 9.87 51.31
N VAL A 11 20.79 8.59 51.47
CA VAL A 11 20.53 7.56 50.46
C VAL A 11 19.09 7.07 50.64
N ASN A 12 18.29 7.21 49.59
CA ASN A 12 16.96 6.62 49.53
C ASN A 12 17.08 5.16 49.04
N PRO A 13 16.63 4.15 49.82
CA PRO A 13 16.72 2.74 49.43
C PRO A 13 16.01 2.41 48.11
N ASP A 14 14.98 3.18 47.74
CA ASP A 14 14.18 2.94 46.53
C ASP A 14 14.83 3.52 45.26
N ASP A 15 15.68 4.54 45.40
CA ASP A 15 16.38 5.18 44.28
C ASP A 15 17.77 4.56 44.01
N LEU A 16 18.25 3.73 44.93
CA LEU A 16 19.55 3.07 44.86
C LEU A 16 19.78 2.22 43.60
N PRO A 17 18.77 1.50 43.05
CA PRO A 17 18.91 0.77 41.78
C PRO A 17 19.28 1.64 40.57
N ARG A 18 19.10 2.96 40.65
CA ARG A 18 19.43 3.91 39.57
C ARG A 18 20.81 4.53 39.72
N GLN A 19 21.56 4.19 40.78
CA GLN A 19 22.83 4.81 41.14
C GLN A 19 23.90 3.74 41.40
N GLU A 20 24.34 3.08 40.33
CA GLU A 20 25.25 1.93 40.37
C GLU A 20 26.59 2.23 41.06
N GLU A 21 27.25 3.35 40.72
CA GLU A 21 28.51 3.77 41.36
C GLU A 21 28.36 3.97 42.88
N LEU A 22 27.24 4.57 43.29
CA LEU A 22 26.94 4.85 44.70
C LEU A 22 26.55 3.56 45.44
N ALA A 23 25.88 2.63 44.76
CA ALA A 23 25.53 1.31 45.27
C ALA A 23 26.78 0.45 45.52
N ASP A 24 27.77 0.47 44.62
CA ASP A 24 29.03 -0.26 44.77
C ASP A 24 29.89 0.32 45.91
N ASP A 25 29.99 1.65 46.02
CA ASP A 25 30.69 2.30 47.14
C ASP A 25 30.02 2.00 48.50
N LEU A 26 28.68 1.99 48.53
CA LEU A 26 27.91 1.59 49.71
C LEU A 26 28.08 0.11 50.04
N LEU A 27 28.14 -0.78 49.05
CA LEU A 27 28.36 -2.21 49.26
C LEU A 27 29.73 -2.47 49.90
N VAL A 28 30.78 -1.78 49.44
CA VAL A 28 32.13 -1.84 50.03
C VAL A 28 32.14 -1.29 51.46
N SER A 29 31.31 -0.27 51.73
CA SER A 29 31.22 0.35 53.06
C SER A 29 30.40 -0.50 54.04
N ILE A 30 29.29 -1.08 53.60
CA ILE A 30 28.36 -1.90 54.40
C ILE A 30 28.93 -3.30 54.67
N SER A 31 29.68 -3.89 53.73
CA SER A 31 30.34 -5.20 53.92
C SER A 31 31.40 -5.21 55.04
N LYS A 32 31.88 -4.03 55.45
CA LYS A 32 32.89 -3.86 56.52
C LYS A 32 32.27 -3.60 57.89
N VAL A 33 30.95 -3.60 58.01
CA VAL A 33 30.23 -3.30 59.25
C VAL A 33 30.17 -4.54 60.14
N GLU A 34 30.68 -4.45 61.37
CA GLU A 34 30.61 -5.54 62.34
C GLU A 34 29.46 -5.36 63.33
N VAL A 35 29.02 -6.46 63.95
CA VAL A 35 27.94 -6.47 64.97
C VAL A 35 28.26 -5.54 66.15
N LYS A 36 29.55 -5.28 66.43
CA LYS A 36 30.00 -4.37 67.50
C LYS A 36 29.65 -2.92 67.20
N ASP A 37 29.62 -2.54 65.93
CA ASP A 37 29.36 -1.15 65.47
C ASP A 37 27.86 -0.79 65.53
N LEU A 38 26.98 -1.78 65.81
CA LEU A 38 25.53 -1.62 65.82
C LEU A 38 24.90 -1.77 67.22
N LYS A 39 25.69 -2.09 68.26
CA LYS A 39 25.17 -2.42 69.61
C LYS A 39 24.53 -1.25 70.35
N ASP A 40 25.02 -0.04 70.13
CA ASP A 40 24.61 1.18 70.84
C ASP A 40 23.81 2.16 69.93
N GLU A 41 23.41 1.72 68.74
CA GLU A 41 22.76 2.54 67.71
C GLU A 41 21.23 2.54 67.82
N ASN A 42 20.61 3.62 67.34
CA ASN A 42 19.16 3.78 67.38
C ASN A 42 18.45 2.73 66.49
N GLN A 43 17.30 2.23 66.94
CA GLN A 43 16.52 1.24 66.20
C GLN A 43 16.16 1.71 64.78
N GLU A 44 15.90 3.01 64.58
CA GLU A 44 15.63 3.60 63.26
C GLU A 44 16.85 3.55 62.32
N ASN A 45 18.06 3.79 62.84
CA ASN A 45 19.31 3.70 62.06
C ASN A 45 19.55 2.28 61.55
N VAL A 46 19.32 1.29 62.41
CA VAL A 46 19.46 -0.14 62.07
C VAL A 46 18.41 -0.56 61.03
N VAL A 47 17.17 -0.08 61.16
CA VAL A 47 16.10 -0.36 60.18
C VAL A 47 16.40 0.28 58.82
N HIS A 48 16.91 1.52 58.80
CA HIS A 48 17.26 2.20 57.55
C HIS A 48 18.46 1.53 56.85
N LEU A 49 19.50 1.17 57.62
CA LEU A 49 20.63 0.38 57.11
C LEU A 49 20.18 -0.98 56.54
N PHE A 50 19.25 -1.64 57.21
CA PHE A 50 18.67 -2.90 56.72
C PHE A 50 17.92 -2.70 55.39
N ARG A 51 17.16 -1.61 55.23
CA ARG A 51 16.48 -1.29 53.96
C ARG A 51 17.47 -1.07 52.82
N ILE A 52 18.53 -0.31 53.05
CA ILE A 52 19.59 -0.08 52.07
C ILE A 52 20.28 -1.41 51.71
N THR A 53 20.62 -2.21 52.71
CA THR A 53 21.24 -3.53 52.50
C THR A 53 20.30 -4.46 51.73
N GLN A 54 18.99 -4.43 52.01
CA GLN A 54 17.99 -5.20 51.29
C GLN A 54 17.90 -4.76 49.81
N SER A 55 17.93 -3.46 49.52
CA SER A 55 17.98 -2.95 48.15
C SER A 55 19.26 -3.37 47.42
N LEU A 56 20.42 -3.25 48.06
CA LEU A 56 21.70 -3.73 47.50
C LEU A 56 21.69 -5.23 47.23
N MET A 57 21.13 -6.04 48.13
CA MET A 57 20.99 -7.48 47.93
C MET A 57 20.07 -7.82 46.75
N LYS A 58 18.97 -7.07 46.57
CA LYS A 58 18.09 -7.25 45.40
C LYS A 58 18.81 -6.91 44.09
N MET A 59 19.57 -5.82 44.05
CA MET A 59 20.37 -5.45 42.89
C MET A 59 21.41 -6.53 42.56
N LYS A 60 22.20 -6.98 43.53
CA LYS A 60 23.20 -8.03 43.29
C LYS A 60 22.57 -9.38 42.92
N ALA A 61 21.38 -9.69 43.40
CA ALA A 61 20.64 -10.87 42.95
C ALA A 61 20.22 -10.76 41.47
N GLN A 62 19.75 -9.58 41.04
CA GLN A 62 19.39 -9.31 39.64
C GLN A 62 20.62 -9.32 38.72
N GLU A 63 21.74 -8.73 39.13
CA GLU A 63 23.00 -8.79 38.37
C GLU A 63 23.45 -10.24 38.15
N VAL A 64 23.37 -11.09 39.18
CA VAL A 64 23.72 -12.52 39.06
C VAL A 64 22.74 -13.26 38.15
N GLU A 65 21.45 -12.95 38.19
CA GLU A 65 20.43 -13.55 37.31
C GLU A 65 20.69 -13.20 35.84
N LEU A 66 20.98 -11.93 35.54
CA LEU A 66 21.35 -11.48 34.19
C LEU A 66 22.63 -12.16 33.70
N ALA A 67 23.66 -12.25 34.55
CA ALA A 67 24.90 -12.93 34.21
C ALA A 67 24.69 -14.44 33.93
N LEU A 68 23.80 -15.10 34.68
CA LEU A 68 23.44 -16.50 34.41
C LEU A 68 22.68 -16.65 33.09
N GLU A 69 21.76 -15.74 32.77
CA GLU A 69 21.04 -15.74 31.50
C GLU A 69 21.98 -15.53 30.30
N GLU A 70 22.97 -14.64 30.42
CA GLU A 70 24.01 -14.45 29.40
C GLU A 70 24.86 -15.70 29.19
N VAL A 71 25.24 -16.37 30.29
CA VAL A 71 25.98 -17.65 30.22
C VAL A 71 25.14 -18.75 29.58
N GLU A 72 23.84 -18.82 29.89
CA GLU A 72 22.92 -19.79 29.29
C GLU A 72 22.73 -19.54 27.80
N LYS A 73 22.52 -18.28 27.37
CA LYS A 73 22.45 -17.89 25.95
C LYS A 73 23.72 -18.23 25.19
N ALA A 74 24.89 -17.91 25.74
CA ALA A 74 26.17 -18.28 25.16
C ALA A 74 26.33 -19.80 25.04
N GLY A 75 25.86 -20.55 26.05
CA GLY A 75 25.81 -22.02 26.02
C GLY A 75 24.88 -22.58 24.94
N GLU A 76 23.69 -22.00 24.76
CA GLU A 76 22.77 -22.39 23.68
C GLU A 76 23.35 -22.11 22.29
N GLU A 77 23.98 -20.95 22.09
CA GLU A 77 24.62 -20.59 20.83
C GLU A 77 25.77 -21.54 20.51
N GLN A 78 26.59 -21.86 21.51
CA GLN A 78 27.65 -22.86 21.37
C GLN A 78 27.08 -24.24 21.01
N ALA A 79 26.01 -24.69 21.66
CA ALA A 79 25.36 -25.95 21.36
C ALA A 79 24.72 -25.98 19.95
N LYS A 80 24.12 -24.87 19.50
CA LYS A 80 23.60 -24.71 18.14
C LYS A 80 24.72 -24.82 17.10
N PHE A 81 25.85 -24.16 17.35
CA PHE A 81 27.02 -24.22 16.49
C PHE A 81 27.63 -25.63 16.44
N GLU A 82 27.76 -26.29 17.58
CA GLU A 82 28.24 -27.69 17.66
C GLU A 82 27.31 -28.64 16.90
N ASN A 83 25.99 -28.49 17.04
CA ASN A 83 25.02 -29.30 16.29
C ASN A 83 25.10 -29.07 14.78
N GLN A 84 25.32 -27.83 14.33
CA GLN A 84 25.54 -27.51 12.91
C GLN A 84 26.82 -28.15 12.37
N LEU A 85 27.91 -28.11 13.14
CA LEU A 85 29.16 -28.78 12.80
C LEU A 85 28.95 -30.30 12.73
N LYS A 86 28.27 -30.89 13.71
CA LYS A 86 27.97 -32.33 13.74
C LYS A 86 27.13 -32.78 12.55
N THR A 87 26.14 -31.98 12.14
CA THR A 87 25.36 -32.28 10.93
C THR A 87 26.19 -32.16 9.65
N LYS A 88 27.10 -31.20 9.56
CA LYS A 88 28.04 -31.08 8.43
C LYS A 88 28.99 -32.28 8.36
N VAL A 89 29.54 -32.70 9.50
CA VAL A 89 30.40 -33.89 9.59
C VAL A 89 29.63 -35.13 9.14
N MET A 90 28.41 -35.35 9.65
CA MET A 90 27.59 -36.50 9.25
C MET A 90 27.22 -36.49 7.75
N LYS A 91 27.02 -35.31 7.13
CA LYS A 91 26.81 -35.19 5.69
C LYS A 91 28.06 -35.55 4.89
N LEU A 92 29.22 -35.05 5.30
CA LEU A 92 30.50 -35.36 4.67
C LEU A 92 30.88 -36.83 4.84
N GLU A 93 30.60 -37.44 6.00
CA GLU A 93 30.77 -38.87 6.23
C GLU A 93 29.87 -39.70 5.32
N ASN A 94 28.59 -39.34 5.17
CA ASN A 94 27.68 -40.00 4.24
C ASN A 94 28.11 -39.83 2.76
N GLU A 95 28.60 -38.65 2.38
CA GLU A 95 29.12 -38.40 1.03
C GLU A 95 30.40 -39.21 0.77
N LEU A 96 31.28 -39.33 1.76
CA LEU A 96 32.47 -40.16 1.70
C LEU A 96 32.10 -41.65 1.58
N GLU A 97 31.11 -42.11 2.33
CA GLU A 97 30.61 -43.49 2.27
C GLU A 97 29.99 -43.80 0.89
N MET A 98 29.20 -42.87 0.35
CA MET A 98 28.63 -42.99 -1.00
C MET A 98 29.70 -42.95 -2.09
N ALA A 99 30.74 -42.13 -1.95
CA ALA A 99 31.89 -42.07 -2.85
C ALA A 99 32.73 -43.35 -2.79
N GLN A 100 32.90 -43.96 -1.60
CA GLN A 100 33.57 -45.25 -1.44
C GLN A 100 32.78 -46.41 -2.06
N GLN A 101 31.44 -46.39 -1.97
CA GLN A 101 30.60 -47.42 -2.60
C GLN A 101 30.53 -47.30 -4.13
N THR A 102 30.70 -46.10 -4.71
CA THR A 102 30.68 -45.88 -6.17
C THR A 102 32.05 -46.01 -6.85
N ALA A 103 33.17 -45.96 -6.11
CA ALA A 103 34.53 -46.02 -6.65
C ALA A 103 35.09 -47.45 -6.86
N GLY A 104 34.22 -48.42 -7.13
CA GLY A 104 34.59 -49.79 -7.51
C GLY A 104 35.11 -49.92 -8.94
N GLY A 105 36.24 -49.26 -9.25
CA GLY A 105 37.12 -49.67 -10.35
C GLY A 105 36.88 -49.01 -11.72
N ARG A 106 37.49 -47.82 -11.93
CA ARG A 106 38.31 -47.51 -13.14
C ARG A 106 38.99 -46.13 -13.13
N ASP A 107 38.65 -45.21 -12.21
CA ASP A 107 39.18 -43.83 -12.19
C ASP A 107 40.19 -43.50 -11.06
N THR A 108 40.97 -44.48 -10.61
CA THR A 108 41.92 -44.26 -9.50
C THR A 108 43.22 -43.57 -9.89
N ARG A 109 43.42 -43.15 -11.15
CA ARG A 109 44.67 -42.48 -11.57
C ARG A 109 44.56 -40.96 -11.54
N PHE A 110 43.47 -40.41 -12.07
CA PHE A 110 43.19 -38.97 -12.03
C PHE A 110 43.05 -38.46 -10.60
N LEU A 111 42.29 -39.15 -9.74
CA LEU A 111 42.18 -38.80 -8.33
C LEU A 111 43.52 -38.88 -7.59
N ARG A 112 44.43 -39.78 -7.98
CA ARG A 112 45.78 -39.85 -7.39
C ARG A 112 46.67 -38.69 -7.82
N ASP A 113 46.57 -38.25 -9.06
CA ASP A 113 47.32 -37.09 -9.56
C ASP A 113 46.75 -35.77 -9.00
N GLU A 114 45.44 -35.69 -8.79
CA GLU A 114 44.77 -34.57 -8.13
C GLU A 114 45.12 -34.50 -6.63
N ILE A 115 45.14 -35.64 -5.92
CA ILE A 115 45.62 -35.72 -4.53
C ILE A 115 47.09 -35.26 -4.45
N ARG A 116 47.96 -35.68 -5.37
CA ARG A 116 49.37 -35.20 -5.39
C ARG A 116 49.50 -33.71 -5.65
N GLN A 117 48.62 -33.11 -6.46
CA GLN A 117 48.61 -31.67 -6.68
C GLN A 117 48.15 -30.92 -5.43
N LEU A 118 47.11 -31.42 -4.74
CA LEU A 118 46.65 -30.86 -3.48
C LEU A 118 47.69 -31.00 -2.36
N GLU A 119 48.37 -32.15 -2.26
CA GLU A 119 49.49 -32.36 -1.34
C GLU A 119 50.61 -31.35 -1.58
N LYS A 120 50.98 -31.11 -2.84
CA LYS A 120 52.01 -30.13 -3.19
C LYS A 120 51.59 -28.69 -2.88
N GLN A 121 50.31 -28.36 -3.06
CA GLN A 121 49.77 -27.06 -2.67
C GLN A 121 49.76 -26.89 -1.15
N LEU A 122 49.44 -27.94 -0.40
CA LEU A 122 49.46 -27.93 1.06
C LEU A 122 50.88 -27.75 1.58
N GLU A 123 51.87 -28.50 1.06
CA GLU A 123 53.29 -28.31 1.38
C GLU A 123 53.83 -26.91 1.02
N GLN A 124 53.26 -26.28 -0.01
CA GLN A 124 53.62 -24.89 -0.35
C GLN A 124 53.03 -23.91 0.67
N LYS A 125 51.78 -24.12 1.09
CA LYS A 125 51.12 -23.31 2.11
C LYS A 125 51.74 -23.46 3.49
N ASP A 126 52.16 -24.66 3.86
CA ASP A 126 52.87 -24.89 5.13
C ASP A 126 54.22 -24.17 5.16
N ARG A 127 54.95 -24.13 4.03
CA ARG A 127 56.19 -23.33 3.92
C ARG A 127 55.93 -21.83 4.02
N GLU A 128 54.87 -21.33 3.39
CA GLU A 128 54.46 -19.92 3.51
C GLU A 128 54.10 -19.56 4.96
N LEU A 129 53.43 -20.46 5.69
CA LEU A 129 53.11 -20.28 7.11
C LEU A 129 54.38 -20.28 7.98
N GLU A 130 55.31 -21.20 7.77
CA GLU A 130 56.59 -21.21 8.50
C GLU A 130 57.40 -19.93 8.28
N ASP A 131 57.38 -19.38 7.06
CA ASP A 131 58.09 -18.14 6.76
C ASP A 131 57.41 -16.92 7.40
N LEU A 132 56.06 -16.87 7.41
CA LEU A 132 55.30 -15.85 8.13
C LEU A 132 55.51 -15.93 9.64
N GLU A 133 55.55 -17.13 10.23
CA GLU A 133 55.85 -17.31 11.65
C GLU A 133 57.25 -16.79 12.01
N LYS A 134 58.25 -17.06 11.17
CA LYS A 134 59.60 -16.53 11.35
C LYS A 134 59.65 -15.00 11.23
N GLU A 135 58.87 -14.41 10.33
CA GLU A 135 58.75 -12.95 10.22
C GLU A 135 58.08 -12.35 11.45
N MET A 136 56.95 -12.93 11.91
CA MET A 136 56.31 -12.51 13.15
C MET A 136 57.24 -12.61 14.36
N GLU A 137 58.07 -13.66 14.45
CA GLU A 137 59.02 -13.79 15.56
C GLU A 137 60.13 -12.74 15.51
N LYS A 138 60.59 -12.36 14.30
CA LYS A 138 61.52 -11.23 14.14
C LYS A 138 60.86 -9.91 14.54
N GLU A 139 59.61 -9.67 14.12
CA GLU A 139 58.86 -8.48 14.50
C GLU A 139 58.65 -8.40 16.01
N LYS A 140 58.30 -9.52 16.67
CA LYS A 140 58.19 -9.58 18.14
C LYS A 140 59.50 -9.19 18.83
N LYS A 141 60.65 -9.70 18.35
CA LYS A 141 61.97 -9.35 18.88
C LYS A 141 62.31 -7.86 18.69
N VAL A 142 61.96 -7.29 17.53
CA VAL A 142 62.12 -5.85 17.27
C VAL A 142 61.22 -5.03 18.20
N ASN A 143 59.97 -5.47 18.38
CA ASN A 143 59.01 -4.78 19.24
C ASN A 143 59.45 -4.79 20.71
N GLU A 144 59.99 -5.91 21.20
CA GLU A 144 60.57 -6.02 22.54
C GLU A 144 61.79 -5.09 22.72
N GLN A 145 62.66 -4.98 21.70
CA GLN A 145 63.77 -4.02 21.73
C GLN A 145 63.29 -2.56 21.75
N LEU A 146 62.24 -2.22 21.01
CA LEU A 146 61.64 -0.89 21.03
C LEU A 146 61.00 -0.58 22.39
N ALA A 147 60.35 -1.56 23.03
CA ALA A 147 59.78 -1.41 24.37
C ALA A 147 60.87 -1.11 25.41
N LEU A 148 61.99 -1.85 25.40
CA LEU A 148 63.13 -1.58 26.29
C LEU A 148 63.72 -0.19 26.06
N ARG A 149 63.87 0.23 24.80
CA ARG A 149 64.37 1.57 24.47
C ARG A 149 63.45 2.70 24.93
N ASN A 150 62.14 2.47 24.87
CA ASN A 150 61.16 3.41 25.42
C ASN A 150 61.26 3.51 26.94
N GLU A 151 61.41 2.37 27.64
CA GLU A 151 61.57 2.37 29.09
C GLU A 151 62.86 3.08 29.54
N GLU A 152 63.97 2.88 28.81
CA GLU A 152 65.22 3.61 29.05
C GLU A 152 65.05 5.12 28.85
N ALA A 153 64.38 5.54 27.76
CA ALA A 153 64.10 6.94 27.48
C ALA A 153 63.20 7.59 28.56
N ASP A 154 62.18 6.87 29.05
CA ASP A 154 61.29 7.34 30.12
C ASP A 154 62.02 7.48 31.45
N ASN A 155 62.95 6.57 31.74
CA ASN A 155 63.80 6.64 32.92
C ASN A 155 64.76 7.84 32.86
N GLU A 156 65.35 8.14 31.69
CA GLU A 156 66.16 9.34 31.49
C GLU A 156 65.32 10.62 31.61
N ASN A 157 64.14 10.64 31.00
CA ASN A 157 63.22 11.77 31.07
C ASN A 157 62.79 12.05 32.53
N SER A 158 62.54 10.99 33.30
CA SER A 158 62.26 11.08 34.74
C SER A 158 63.43 11.66 35.54
N LYS A 159 64.68 11.30 35.23
CA LYS A 159 65.88 11.89 35.86
C LYS A 159 66.03 13.37 35.49
N LEU A 160 65.91 13.70 34.20
CA LEU A 160 65.97 15.08 33.73
C LEU A 160 64.88 15.95 34.37
N ARG A 161 63.65 15.45 34.52
CA ARG A 161 62.58 16.15 35.23
C ARG A 161 62.93 16.47 36.69
N ARG A 162 63.55 15.53 37.40
CA ARG A 162 64.01 15.75 38.79
C ARG A 162 65.12 16.80 38.86
N GLU A 163 66.09 16.73 37.94
CA GLU A 163 67.16 17.71 37.84
C GLU A 163 66.63 19.10 37.49
N ASN A 164 65.71 19.20 36.53
CA ASN A 164 65.04 20.45 36.16
C ASN A 164 64.30 21.06 37.36
N LYS A 165 63.61 20.23 38.16
CA LYS A 165 62.96 20.67 39.41
C LYS A 165 63.98 21.18 40.44
N HIS A 166 65.13 20.53 40.56
CA HIS A 166 66.20 20.99 41.45
C HIS A 166 66.81 22.31 40.96
N LEU A 167 67.11 22.44 39.67
CA LEU A 167 67.65 23.65 39.07
C LEU A 167 66.67 24.81 39.21
N LYS A 168 65.36 24.59 39.02
CA LYS A 168 64.31 25.59 39.27
C LYS A 168 64.34 26.09 40.71
N LYS A 169 64.39 25.19 41.69
CA LYS A 169 64.50 25.58 43.12
C LYS A 169 65.76 26.39 43.41
N LYS A 170 66.90 26.00 42.83
CA LYS A 170 68.16 26.74 42.99
C LYS A 170 68.10 28.11 42.32
N ASN A 171 67.48 28.22 41.15
CA ASN A 171 67.26 29.50 40.48
C ASN A 171 66.35 30.41 41.30
N GLU A 172 65.29 29.88 41.92
CA GLU A 172 64.40 30.65 42.79
C GLU A 172 65.15 31.18 44.01
N GLN A 173 65.99 30.33 44.63
CA GLN A 173 66.84 30.77 45.73
C GLN A 173 67.82 31.88 45.30
N LEU A 174 68.49 31.72 44.16
CA LEU A 174 69.41 32.74 43.64
C LEU A 174 68.69 34.04 43.29
N ARG A 175 67.45 33.97 42.78
CA ARG A 175 66.62 35.16 42.54
C ARG A 175 66.31 35.89 43.84
N GLN A 176 65.97 35.15 44.90
CA GLN A 176 65.75 35.72 46.21
C GLN A 176 67.02 36.39 46.77
N ASP A 177 68.17 35.71 46.66
CA ASP A 177 69.46 36.25 47.08
C ASP A 177 69.82 37.53 46.29
N ILE A 178 69.58 37.56 44.98
CA ILE A 178 69.76 38.76 44.13
C ILE A 178 68.88 39.90 44.63
N ILE A 179 67.60 39.66 44.94
CA ILE A 179 66.68 40.68 45.45
C ILE A 179 67.19 41.26 46.78
N ASP A 180 67.71 40.41 47.66
CA ASP A 180 68.20 40.83 48.96
C ASP A 180 69.51 41.62 48.85
N TYR A 181 70.43 41.21 47.96
CA TYR A 181 71.61 42.00 47.62
C TYR A 181 71.27 43.33 46.92
N GLN A 182 70.26 43.34 46.06
CA GLN A 182 69.77 44.55 45.40
C GLN A 182 69.26 45.56 46.45
N LYS A 183 68.43 45.12 47.40
CA LYS A 183 67.96 45.95 48.52
C LYS A 183 69.12 46.48 49.36
N GLN A 184 70.16 45.68 49.60
CA GLN A 184 71.35 46.09 50.33
C GLN A 184 72.15 47.16 49.55
N ILE A 185 72.35 46.96 48.24
CA ILE A 185 73.00 47.94 47.36
C ILE A 185 72.19 49.23 47.27
N ASP A 186 70.87 49.15 47.14
CA ASP A 186 70.00 50.32 47.03
C ASP A 186 69.98 51.12 48.34
N SER A 187 70.01 50.45 49.51
CA SER A 187 70.19 51.14 50.79
C SER A 187 71.55 51.87 50.91
N GLN A 188 72.62 51.27 50.37
CA GLN A 188 73.95 51.90 50.32
C GLN A 188 74.02 53.04 49.29
N LYS A 189 73.38 52.87 48.14
CA LYS A 189 73.26 53.89 47.09
C LYS A 189 72.41 55.06 47.58
N GLU A 190 71.30 54.85 48.26
CA GLU A 190 70.46 55.90 48.83
C GLU A 190 71.26 56.74 49.85
N THR A 191 72.13 56.11 50.63
CA THR A 191 73.07 56.80 51.54
C THR A 191 74.15 57.60 50.81
N LEU A 192 74.62 57.14 49.64
CA LEU A 192 75.64 57.82 48.83
C LEU A 192 75.06 58.88 47.87
N LEU A 193 73.81 58.72 47.44
CA LEU A 193 73.10 59.61 46.50
C LEU A 193 72.69 60.93 47.14
N SER A 194 72.62 61.03 48.47
CA SER A 194 72.46 62.32 49.16
C SER A 194 73.71 63.21 49.10
N ARG A 195 74.88 62.72 48.62
CA ARG A 195 76.16 63.43 48.74
C ARG A 195 76.85 63.82 47.42
N ARG A 196 76.27 63.59 46.24
CA ARG A 196 76.93 63.93 44.96
C ARG A 196 75.96 64.52 43.94
N GLY A 197 76.13 65.81 43.64
CA GLY A 197 75.31 66.60 42.70
C GLY A 197 75.83 66.68 41.25
N GLU A 198 76.84 65.89 40.88
CA GLU A 198 77.46 65.92 39.53
C GLU A 198 76.98 64.78 38.61
N ASP A 199 75.80 64.24 38.89
CA ASP A 199 75.27 63.03 38.24
C ASP A 199 74.18 63.34 37.18
N SER A 200 73.94 64.63 36.90
CA SER A 200 72.83 65.14 36.09
C SER A 200 72.87 64.66 34.63
N ASP A 201 74.02 64.76 33.96
CA ASP A 201 74.12 64.45 32.53
C ASP A 201 74.13 62.94 32.26
N TYR A 202 74.77 62.16 33.15
CA TYR A 202 74.69 60.71 33.13
C TYR A 202 73.27 60.23 33.44
N ARG A 203 72.54 60.88 34.36
CA ARG A 203 71.12 60.58 34.62
C ARG A 203 70.22 60.92 33.44
N LEU A 204 70.47 62.00 32.71
CA LEU A 204 69.70 62.32 31.51
C LEU A 204 69.91 61.29 30.39
N GLN A 205 71.15 60.86 30.14
CA GLN A 205 71.43 59.79 29.19
C GLN A 205 70.85 58.44 29.64
N LEU A 206 70.97 58.12 30.93
CA LEU A 206 70.38 56.92 31.52
C LEU A 206 68.84 56.96 31.44
N SER A 207 68.22 58.11 31.69
CA SER A 207 66.78 58.33 31.56
C SER A 207 66.32 58.14 30.11
N LYS A 208 67.07 58.67 29.14
CA LYS A 208 66.79 58.46 27.72
C LYS A 208 66.92 56.99 27.30
N LYS A 209 67.97 56.30 27.76
CA LYS A 209 68.14 54.86 27.50
C LYS A 209 67.10 54.00 28.22
N ASN A 210 66.68 54.39 29.42
CA ASN A 210 65.58 53.75 30.13
C ASN A 210 64.25 53.97 29.41
N PHE A 211 64.02 55.14 28.83
CA PHE A 211 62.84 55.40 28.00
C PHE A 211 62.84 54.54 26.72
N GLU A 212 63.98 54.45 26.03
CA GLU A 212 64.15 53.54 24.88
C GLU A 212 63.96 52.07 25.28
N LEU A 213 64.46 51.65 26.45
CA LEU A 213 64.25 50.29 26.99
C LEU A 213 62.77 50.02 27.30
N VAL A 214 62.05 50.98 27.89
CA VAL A 214 60.61 50.86 28.13
C VAL A 214 59.86 50.73 26.80
N GLN A 215 60.22 51.52 25.78
CA GLN A 215 59.63 51.36 24.45
C GLN A 215 59.88 49.98 23.85
N TYR A 216 61.11 49.44 23.96
CA TYR A 216 61.38 48.08 23.49
C TYR A 216 60.64 47.01 24.30
N LEU A 217 60.44 47.22 25.61
CA LEU A 217 59.63 46.31 26.43
C LEU A 217 58.16 46.35 26.02
N ASP A 218 57.61 47.53 25.76
CA ASP A 218 56.24 47.70 25.26
C ASP A 218 56.08 47.07 23.87
N GLU A 219 57.07 47.22 22.97
CA GLU A 219 57.08 46.56 21.66
C GLU A 219 57.14 45.02 21.78
N ILE A 220 58.01 44.50 22.66
CA ILE A 220 58.09 43.06 22.94
C ILE A 220 56.76 42.56 23.51
N GLN A 221 56.14 43.31 24.42
CA GLN A 221 54.86 42.94 24.99
C GLN A 221 53.77 42.93 23.91
N ASN A 222 53.69 43.95 23.07
CA ASN A 222 52.73 44.00 21.96
C ASN A 222 52.94 42.84 20.96
N LEU A 223 54.20 42.49 20.65
CA LEU A 223 54.51 41.33 19.81
C LEU A 223 54.17 40.00 20.49
N THR A 224 54.35 39.90 21.81
CA THR A 224 53.97 38.72 22.60
C THR A 224 52.46 38.55 22.61
N GLU A 225 51.71 39.62 22.88
CA GLU A 225 50.25 39.63 22.83
C GLU A 225 49.71 39.31 21.42
N ALA A 226 50.39 39.79 20.36
CA ALA A 226 50.04 39.44 18.99
C ALA A 226 50.30 37.95 18.69
N ASN A 227 51.43 37.40 19.14
CA ASN A 227 51.73 35.97 19.01
C ASN A 227 50.74 35.11 19.80
N GLU A 228 50.37 35.50 21.02
CA GLU A 228 49.34 34.81 21.81
C GLU A 228 47.98 34.80 21.10
N LYS A 229 47.58 35.93 20.48
CA LYS A 229 46.34 35.99 19.67
C LYS A 229 46.41 35.05 18.46
N ILE A 230 47.54 35.01 17.76
CA ILE A 230 47.75 34.09 16.63
C ILE A 230 47.75 32.64 17.12
N GLU A 231 48.30 32.35 18.29
CA GLU A 231 48.30 31.01 18.88
C GLU A 231 46.88 30.56 19.25
N ILE A 232 46.09 31.44 19.87
CA ILE A 232 44.65 31.19 20.15
C ILE A 232 43.89 30.94 18.84
N GLN A 233 44.09 31.76 17.81
CA GLN A 233 43.46 31.55 16.50
C GLN A 233 43.87 30.23 15.86
N ASN A 234 45.14 29.84 15.96
CA ASN A 234 45.62 28.54 15.49
C ASN A 234 44.99 27.38 16.26
N GLN A 235 44.82 27.50 17.58
CA GLN A 235 44.15 26.49 18.41
C GLN A 235 42.66 26.38 18.03
N GLU A 236 41.99 27.50 17.81
CA GLU A 236 40.58 27.52 17.40
C GLU A 236 40.40 26.91 16.01
N MET A 237 41.26 27.25 15.04
CA MET A 237 41.23 26.61 13.71
C MET A 237 41.50 25.11 13.79
N ARG A 238 42.43 24.66 14.64
CA ARG A 238 42.68 23.23 14.87
C ARG A 238 41.47 22.53 15.45
N LYS A 239 40.82 23.13 16.46
CA LYS A 239 39.61 22.60 17.07
C LYS A 239 38.47 22.49 16.06
N ASN A 240 38.24 23.52 15.24
CA ASN A 240 37.19 23.49 14.21
C ASN A 240 37.48 22.43 13.13
N LEU A 241 38.75 22.22 12.76
CA LEU A 241 39.14 21.14 11.85
C LEU A 241 38.92 19.76 12.48
N GLU A 242 39.26 19.59 13.76
CA GLU A 242 39.03 18.34 14.51
C GLU A 242 37.54 18.03 14.63
N GLU A 243 36.71 19.02 14.96
CA GLU A 243 35.24 18.90 14.98
C GLU A 243 34.69 18.52 13.60
N SER A 244 35.19 19.15 12.53
CA SER A 244 34.79 18.82 11.16
C SER A 244 35.19 17.39 10.76
N VAL A 245 36.37 16.91 11.19
CA VAL A 245 36.78 15.51 10.97
C VAL A 245 35.87 14.56 11.73
N GLN A 246 35.54 14.85 12.99
CA GLN A 246 34.61 14.03 13.78
C GLN A 246 33.20 14.00 13.16
N GLU A 247 32.72 15.11 12.60
CA GLU A 247 31.45 15.15 11.86
C GLU A 247 31.50 14.31 10.58
N MET A 248 32.61 14.35 9.83
CA MET A 248 32.81 13.48 8.66
C MET A 248 32.86 11.99 9.04
N GLU A 249 33.49 11.63 10.16
CA GLU A 249 33.51 10.26 10.70
C GLU A 249 32.10 9.80 11.06
N LYS A 250 31.31 10.64 11.77
CA LYS A 250 29.90 10.34 12.09
C LYS A 250 29.06 10.14 10.84
N MET A 251 29.21 11.00 9.82
CA MET A 251 28.50 10.82 8.55
C MET A 251 28.94 9.55 7.82
N THR A 252 30.20 9.15 7.93
CA THR A 252 30.72 7.89 7.36
C THR A 252 30.11 6.68 8.05
N ASP A 253 29.99 6.71 9.39
CA ASP A 253 29.32 5.68 10.16
C ASP A 253 27.83 5.59 9.83
N GLU A 254 27.14 6.72 9.70
CA GLU A 254 25.74 6.77 9.27
C GLU A 254 25.56 6.23 7.85
N TYR A 255 26.47 6.54 6.93
CA TYR A 255 26.48 5.98 5.58
C TYR A 255 26.66 4.46 5.61
N ASN A 256 27.56 3.94 6.43
CA ASN A 256 27.78 2.51 6.59
C ASN A 256 26.55 1.80 7.20
N ARG A 257 25.91 2.40 8.22
CA ARG A 257 24.65 1.90 8.77
C ARG A 257 23.54 1.88 7.72
N MET A 258 23.38 2.98 6.98
CA MET A 258 22.41 3.08 5.89
C MET A 258 22.67 2.02 4.81
N LYS A 259 23.93 1.79 4.45
CA LYS A 259 24.33 0.75 3.49
C LYS A 259 23.93 -0.65 3.96
N ILE A 260 24.12 -0.97 5.25
CA ILE A 260 23.67 -2.25 5.83
C ILE A 260 22.15 -2.37 5.79
N ILE A 261 21.42 -1.30 6.17
CA ILE A 261 19.95 -1.27 6.12
C ILE A 261 19.47 -1.49 4.69
N VAL A 262 20.06 -0.80 3.70
CA VAL A 262 19.71 -0.96 2.28
C VAL A 262 19.94 -2.41 1.83
N GLN A 263 21.09 -3.00 2.17
CA GLN A 263 21.37 -4.41 1.86
C GLN A 263 20.34 -5.35 2.52
N GLN A 264 19.96 -5.12 3.77
CA GLN A 264 18.92 -5.89 4.45
C GLN A 264 17.57 -5.72 3.74
N THR A 265 17.18 -4.51 3.37
CA THR A 265 15.93 -4.26 2.64
C THR A 265 15.93 -4.89 1.25
N ASP A 266 17.07 -4.93 0.55
CA ASP A 266 17.21 -5.61 -0.75
C ASP A 266 17.01 -7.12 -0.59
N THR A 267 17.65 -7.73 0.43
CA THR A 267 17.46 -9.16 0.70
C THR A 267 16.00 -9.50 1.05
N LEU A 268 15.34 -8.66 1.84
CA LEU A 268 13.93 -8.82 2.18
C LEU A 268 13.03 -8.62 0.96
N MET A 269 13.32 -7.64 0.11
CA MET A 269 12.59 -7.41 -1.13
C MET A 269 12.72 -8.59 -2.09
N ASP A 270 13.89 -9.21 -2.18
CA ASP A 270 14.10 -10.40 -3.02
C ASP A 270 13.38 -11.64 -2.46
N LEU A 271 13.29 -11.78 -1.13
CA LEU A 271 12.44 -12.81 -0.52
C LEU A 271 10.96 -12.59 -0.85
N LEU A 272 10.45 -11.37 -0.69
CA LEU A 272 9.07 -11.02 -1.03
C LEU A 272 8.76 -11.21 -2.52
N LYS A 273 9.71 -10.92 -3.42
CA LYS A 273 9.57 -11.21 -4.86
C LYS A 273 9.43 -12.70 -5.11
N LYS A 274 10.26 -13.54 -4.48
CA LYS A 274 10.18 -15.00 -4.59
C LYS A 274 8.85 -15.55 -4.08
N GLU A 275 8.38 -15.07 -2.93
CA GLU A 275 7.06 -15.46 -2.40
C GLU A 275 5.92 -15.02 -3.33
N LYS A 276 5.96 -13.78 -3.82
CA LYS A 276 4.98 -13.29 -4.80
C LYS A 276 4.97 -14.14 -6.07
N ASP A 277 6.14 -14.50 -6.60
CA ASP A 277 6.24 -15.35 -7.78
C ASP A 277 5.70 -16.76 -7.50
N HIS A 278 5.95 -17.31 -6.30
CA HIS A 278 5.39 -18.59 -5.87
C HIS A 278 3.85 -18.56 -5.79
N TYR A 279 3.27 -17.54 -5.13
CA TYR A 279 1.82 -17.38 -5.08
C TYR A 279 1.21 -17.12 -6.47
N ARG A 280 1.91 -16.38 -7.34
CA ARG A 280 1.47 -16.18 -8.72
C ARG A 280 1.40 -17.51 -9.47
N LEU A 281 2.41 -18.37 -9.32
CA LEU A 281 2.40 -19.72 -9.92
C LEU A 281 1.24 -20.56 -9.36
N GLN A 282 1.01 -20.55 -8.05
CA GLN A 282 -0.11 -21.26 -7.44
C GLN A 282 -1.48 -20.76 -7.97
N VAL A 283 -1.64 -19.45 -8.14
CA VAL A 283 -2.85 -18.87 -8.73
C VAL A 283 -3.00 -19.30 -10.20
N GLN A 284 -1.91 -19.33 -10.97
CA GLN A 284 -1.92 -19.81 -12.35
C GLN A 284 -2.34 -21.28 -12.43
N GLU A 285 -1.75 -22.14 -11.60
CA GLU A 285 -2.11 -23.56 -11.50
C GLU A 285 -3.58 -23.77 -11.13
N LEU A 286 -4.10 -23.04 -10.12
CA LEU A 286 -5.51 -23.09 -9.76
C LEU A 286 -6.43 -22.58 -10.87
N THR A 287 -6.01 -21.56 -11.61
CA THR A 287 -6.76 -21.02 -12.75
C THR A 287 -6.79 -22.03 -13.90
N GLU A 288 -5.69 -22.72 -14.16
CA GLU A 288 -5.62 -23.80 -15.15
C GLU A 288 -6.48 -24.99 -14.76
N LEU A 289 -6.50 -25.38 -13.49
CA LEU A 289 -7.39 -26.42 -12.97
C LEU A 289 -8.88 -26.03 -13.12
N LEU A 290 -9.23 -24.77 -12.84
CA LEU A 290 -10.60 -24.27 -13.05
C LEU A 290 -10.99 -24.29 -14.53
N LYS A 291 -10.08 -23.89 -15.44
CA LYS A 291 -10.32 -23.98 -16.88
C LYS A 291 -10.52 -25.41 -17.33
N ALA A 292 -9.67 -26.33 -16.91
CA ALA A 292 -9.81 -27.75 -17.21
C ALA A 292 -11.16 -28.32 -16.71
N LYS A 293 -11.62 -27.89 -15.53
CA LYS A 293 -12.95 -28.28 -15.01
C LYS A 293 -14.10 -27.72 -15.84
N ASN A 294 -14.01 -26.47 -16.28
CA ASN A 294 -15.02 -25.90 -17.17
C ASN A 294 -15.04 -26.60 -18.53
N GLU A 295 -13.87 -26.99 -19.07
CA GLU A 295 -13.77 -27.79 -20.31
C GLU A 295 -14.35 -29.21 -20.14
N GLU A 296 -14.30 -29.79 -18.94
CA GLU A 296 -14.98 -31.06 -18.62
C GLU A 296 -16.52 -30.92 -18.58
N ASP A 297 -17.05 -29.73 -18.28
CA ASP A 297 -18.50 -29.47 -18.24
C ASP A 297 -19.11 -29.26 -19.65
N ASP A 298 -18.33 -28.79 -20.61
CA ASP A 298 -18.75 -28.60 -22.02
C ASP A 298 -19.35 -29.85 -22.68
N PRO A 299 -18.76 -31.07 -22.58
CA PRO A 299 -19.37 -32.28 -23.15
C PRO A 299 -20.69 -32.65 -22.43
N VAL A 300 -20.82 -32.37 -21.13
CA VAL A 300 -22.07 -32.58 -20.39
C VAL A 300 -23.14 -31.62 -20.90
N MET A 301 -22.80 -30.34 -21.07
CA MET A 301 -23.71 -29.34 -21.63
C MET A 301 -24.10 -29.68 -23.07
N ALA A 302 -23.17 -30.15 -23.89
CA ALA A 302 -23.45 -30.60 -25.25
C ALA A 302 -24.41 -31.81 -25.26
N ALA A 303 -24.21 -32.79 -24.37
CA ALA A 303 -25.09 -33.95 -24.26
C ALA A 303 -26.50 -33.57 -23.79
N VAL A 304 -26.61 -32.66 -22.82
CA VAL A 304 -27.89 -32.14 -22.34
C VAL A 304 -28.61 -31.38 -23.46
N ASN A 305 -27.91 -30.50 -24.17
CA ASN A 305 -28.47 -29.77 -25.32
C ASN A 305 -28.95 -30.74 -26.41
N ALA A 306 -28.21 -31.80 -26.71
CA ALA A 306 -28.64 -32.82 -27.65
C ALA A 306 -29.95 -33.51 -27.20
N LYS A 307 -30.08 -33.84 -25.90
CA LYS A 307 -31.32 -34.39 -25.35
C LYS A 307 -32.49 -33.41 -25.39
N VAL A 308 -32.24 -32.13 -25.12
CA VAL A 308 -33.26 -31.08 -25.25
C VAL A 308 -33.75 -30.97 -26.69
N GLU A 309 -32.85 -31.02 -27.68
CA GLU A 309 -33.24 -31.01 -29.10
C GLU A 309 -33.98 -32.28 -29.53
N GLU A 310 -33.62 -33.45 -29.01
CA GLU A 310 -34.40 -34.68 -29.19
C GLU A 310 -35.83 -34.51 -28.66
N TRP A 311 -36.01 -33.95 -27.45
CA TRP A 311 -37.33 -33.73 -26.87
C TRP A 311 -38.14 -32.67 -27.61
N LYS A 312 -37.51 -31.59 -28.08
CA LYS A 312 -38.18 -30.60 -28.93
C LYS A 312 -38.73 -31.24 -30.21
N LYS A 313 -37.96 -32.13 -30.85
CA LYS A 313 -38.43 -32.87 -32.03
C LYS A 313 -39.61 -33.78 -31.71
N ILE A 314 -39.56 -34.50 -30.59
CA ILE A 314 -40.67 -35.35 -30.14
C ILE A 314 -41.92 -34.50 -29.86
N LEU A 315 -41.78 -33.39 -29.15
CA LEU A 315 -42.88 -32.47 -28.87
C LEU A 315 -43.50 -31.92 -30.17
N ALA A 316 -42.68 -31.45 -31.10
CA ALA A 316 -43.17 -30.98 -32.40
C ALA A 316 -43.95 -32.07 -33.16
N SER A 317 -43.45 -33.32 -33.15
CA SER A 317 -44.18 -34.44 -33.77
C SER A 317 -45.52 -34.74 -33.09
N LYS A 318 -45.61 -34.55 -31.77
CA LYS A 318 -46.86 -34.71 -31.02
C LYS A 318 -47.83 -33.56 -31.26
N ASP A 319 -47.34 -32.34 -31.43
CA ASP A 319 -48.17 -31.20 -31.83
C ASP A 319 -48.73 -31.42 -33.25
N ASP A 320 -47.95 -31.96 -34.18
CA ASP A 320 -48.43 -32.35 -35.51
C ASP A 320 -49.53 -33.42 -35.44
N GLU A 321 -49.33 -34.49 -34.66
CA GLU A 321 -50.37 -35.51 -34.40
C GLU A 321 -51.65 -34.89 -33.81
N ILE A 322 -51.51 -33.95 -32.86
CA ILE A 322 -52.65 -33.25 -32.25
C ILE A 322 -53.41 -32.44 -33.32
N ILE A 323 -52.70 -31.75 -34.22
CA ILE A 323 -53.32 -31.01 -35.32
C ILE A 323 -54.09 -31.96 -36.25
N GLU A 324 -53.51 -33.12 -36.60
CA GLU A 324 -54.20 -34.14 -37.39
C GLU A 324 -55.48 -34.64 -36.70
N TYR A 325 -55.41 -34.95 -35.40
CA TYR A 325 -56.59 -35.37 -34.63
C TYR A 325 -57.66 -34.27 -34.55
N GLN A 326 -57.25 -33.01 -34.38
CA GLN A 326 -58.16 -31.86 -34.40
C GLN A 326 -58.86 -31.71 -35.76
N GLN A 327 -58.14 -31.90 -36.86
CA GLN A 327 -58.72 -31.88 -38.21
C GLN A 327 -59.71 -33.02 -38.42
N ILE A 328 -59.37 -34.24 -38.00
CA ILE A 328 -60.28 -35.39 -38.08
C ILE A 328 -61.56 -35.13 -37.26
N LEU A 329 -61.42 -34.60 -36.04
CA LEU A 329 -62.56 -34.22 -35.21
C LEU A 329 -63.42 -33.15 -35.86
N HIS A 330 -62.81 -32.14 -36.50
CA HIS A 330 -63.53 -31.11 -37.24
C HIS A 330 -64.32 -31.72 -38.40
N ASN A 331 -63.67 -32.55 -39.22
CA ASN A 331 -64.30 -33.22 -40.36
C ASN A 331 -65.45 -34.15 -39.93
N LEU A 332 -65.30 -34.87 -38.82
CA LEU A 332 -66.36 -35.71 -38.27
C LEU A 332 -67.54 -34.89 -37.75
N LYS A 333 -67.27 -33.76 -37.06
CA LYS A 333 -68.32 -32.82 -36.64
C LYS A 333 -69.06 -32.22 -37.83
N GLU A 334 -68.37 -31.88 -38.90
CA GLU A 334 -68.98 -31.35 -40.12
C GLU A 334 -69.83 -32.41 -40.83
N LYS A 335 -69.33 -33.65 -40.96
CA LYS A 335 -70.12 -34.78 -41.49
C LYS A 335 -71.38 -35.04 -40.66
N LEU A 336 -71.27 -34.98 -39.33
CA LEU A 336 -72.42 -35.11 -38.43
C LEU A 336 -73.45 -33.98 -38.66
N ARG A 337 -72.98 -32.74 -38.78
CA ARG A 337 -73.84 -31.58 -39.08
C ARG A 337 -74.55 -31.73 -40.42
N ASN A 338 -73.85 -32.18 -41.45
CA ASN A 338 -74.44 -32.40 -42.78
C ASN A 338 -75.47 -33.53 -42.77
N ALA A 339 -75.17 -34.65 -42.10
CA ALA A 339 -76.14 -35.74 -41.92
C ALA A 339 -77.39 -35.30 -41.16
N GLN A 340 -77.23 -34.44 -40.14
CA GLN A 340 -78.37 -33.85 -39.41
C GLN A 340 -79.23 -32.96 -40.32
N LEU A 341 -78.60 -32.10 -41.14
CA LEU A 341 -79.30 -31.25 -42.11
C LEU A 341 -80.06 -32.07 -43.15
N ASP A 342 -79.49 -33.17 -43.63
CA ASP A 342 -80.16 -34.09 -44.57
C ASP A 342 -81.36 -34.80 -43.92
N ALA A 343 -81.24 -35.22 -42.65
CA ALA A 343 -82.36 -35.80 -41.90
C ALA A 343 -83.50 -34.78 -41.71
N ASP A 344 -83.17 -33.54 -41.33
CA ASP A 344 -84.14 -32.45 -41.18
C ASP A 344 -84.80 -32.11 -42.51
N LYS A 345 -84.05 -32.08 -43.62
CA LYS A 345 -84.58 -31.87 -44.97
C LYS A 345 -85.55 -32.99 -45.37
N ASN A 346 -85.22 -34.25 -45.09
CA ASN A 346 -86.11 -35.38 -45.34
C ASN A 346 -87.40 -35.30 -44.50
N ASN A 347 -87.29 -34.91 -43.23
CA ASN A 347 -88.45 -34.68 -42.36
C ASN A 347 -89.34 -33.55 -42.89
N VAL A 348 -88.75 -32.43 -43.32
CA VAL A 348 -89.49 -31.30 -43.93
C VAL A 348 -90.17 -31.74 -45.23
N MET A 349 -89.49 -32.50 -46.08
CA MET A 349 -90.09 -33.04 -47.31
C MET A 349 -91.27 -33.97 -47.02
N ALA A 350 -91.14 -34.87 -46.04
CA ALA A 350 -92.22 -35.76 -45.63
C ALA A 350 -93.43 -34.98 -45.07
N LEU A 351 -93.18 -33.95 -44.24
CA LEU A 351 -94.22 -33.05 -43.76
C LEU A 351 -94.88 -32.27 -44.90
N GLN A 352 -94.10 -31.78 -45.86
CA GLN A 352 -94.61 -31.04 -47.01
C GLN A 352 -95.48 -31.93 -47.93
N GLN A 353 -95.10 -33.19 -48.13
CA GLN A 353 -95.93 -34.17 -48.83
C GLN A 353 -97.22 -34.46 -48.06
N GLY A 354 -97.14 -34.68 -46.74
CA GLY A 354 -98.32 -34.87 -45.90
C GLY A 354 -99.28 -33.67 -45.93
N ILE A 355 -98.76 -32.44 -45.98
CA ILE A 355 -99.57 -31.22 -46.17
C ILE A 355 -100.24 -31.23 -47.54
N GLN A 356 -99.51 -31.52 -48.63
CA GLN A 356 -100.10 -31.60 -49.98
C GLN A 356 -101.22 -32.65 -50.07
N GLU A 357 -101.04 -33.82 -49.45
CA GLU A 357 -102.07 -34.86 -49.39
C GLU A 357 -103.30 -34.37 -48.63
N ARG A 358 -103.11 -33.72 -47.48
CA ARG A 358 -104.19 -33.12 -46.69
C ARG A 358 -104.90 -32.00 -47.47
N ASP A 359 -104.18 -31.14 -48.16
CA ASP A 359 -104.75 -30.08 -49.00
C ASP A 359 -105.57 -30.67 -50.15
N SER A 360 -105.12 -31.77 -50.76
CA SER A 360 -105.88 -32.47 -51.78
C SER A 360 -107.19 -33.07 -51.22
N GLN A 361 -107.15 -33.62 -50.00
CA GLN A 361 -108.34 -34.12 -49.31
C GLN A 361 -109.31 -32.99 -48.95
N ILE A 362 -108.79 -31.86 -48.45
CA ILE A 362 -109.59 -30.66 -48.17
C ILE A 362 -110.24 -30.17 -49.45
N LYS A 363 -109.51 -30.12 -50.57
CA LYS A 363 -110.07 -29.73 -51.87
C LYS A 363 -111.20 -30.66 -52.30
N MET A 364 -111.03 -31.98 -52.22
CA MET A 364 -112.11 -32.93 -52.55
C MET A 364 -113.32 -32.79 -51.63
N LEU A 365 -113.11 -32.64 -50.32
CA LEU A 365 -114.19 -32.40 -49.36
C LEU A 365 -114.87 -31.06 -49.62
N THR A 366 -114.12 -30.03 -50.02
CA THR A 366 -114.67 -28.71 -50.38
C THR A 366 -115.51 -28.81 -51.64
N GLU A 367 -115.05 -29.54 -52.67
CA GLU A 367 -115.83 -29.83 -53.88
C GLU A 367 -117.11 -30.62 -53.57
N GLN A 368 -117.04 -31.61 -52.68
CA GLN A 368 -118.23 -32.33 -52.21
C GLN A 368 -119.19 -31.41 -51.44
N VAL A 369 -118.68 -30.58 -50.54
CA VAL A 369 -119.50 -29.59 -49.83
C VAL A 369 -120.10 -28.59 -50.80
N GLU A 370 -119.38 -28.15 -51.82
CA GLU A 370 -119.89 -27.23 -52.85
C GLU A 370 -120.95 -27.91 -53.72
N GLN A 371 -120.79 -29.18 -54.07
CA GLN A 371 -121.84 -29.98 -54.72
C GLN A 371 -123.08 -30.10 -53.84
N TYR A 372 -122.92 -30.49 -52.56
CA TYR A 372 -124.02 -30.54 -51.61
C TYR A 372 -124.62 -29.16 -51.35
N THR A 373 -123.85 -28.07 -51.46
CA THR A 373 -124.34 -26.70 -51.32
C THR A 373 -125.13 -26.28 -52.57
N LYS A 374 -124.70 -26.66 -53.78
CA LYS A 374 -125.48 -26.44 -55.01
C LYS A 374 -126.77 -27.25 -55.01
N GLU A 375 -126.71 -28.52 -54.61
CA GLU A 375 -127.90 -29.33 -54.39
C GLU A 375 -128.78 -28.74 -53.30
N MET A 376 -128.18 -28.27 -52.20
CA MET A 376 -128.90 -27.59 -51.14
C MET A 376 -129.52 -26.29 -51.65
N GLU A 377 -128.84 -25.45 -52.44
CA GLU A 377 -129.36 -24.23 -53.07
C GLU A 377 -130.53 -24.51 -54.00
N THR A 378 -130.47 -25.57 -54.81
CA THR A 378 -131.63 -26.00 -55.59
C THR A 378 -132.78 -26.46 -54.69
N ASN A 379 -132.48 -27.18 -53.61
CA ASN A 379 -133.46 -27.49 -52.57
C ASN A 379 -133.90 -26.24 -51.80
N THR A 380 -133.08 -25.20 -51.65
CA THR A 380 -133.44 -23.95 -50.97
C THR A 380 -134.37 -23.16 -51.85
N VAL A 381 -134.17 -23.11 -53.16
CA VAL A 381 -135.13 -22.51 -54.11
C VAL A 381 -136.47 -23.25 -54.02
N ILE A 382 -136.47 -24.58 -53.97
CA ILE A 382 -137.68 -25.39 -53.76
C ILE A 382 -138.28 -25.14 -52.36
N ILE A 383 -137.46 -25.01 -51.32
CA ILE A 383 -137.87 -24.71 -49.94
C ILE A 383 -138.28 -23.24 -49.79
N GLU A 384 -137.83 -22.31 -50.64
CA GLU A 384 -138.13 -20.88 -50.65
C GLU A 384 -139.45 -20.62 -51.40
N ASP A 385 -139.70 -21.39 -52.45
CA ASP A 385 -141.03 -21.57 -53.06
C ASP A 385 -142.02 -22.17 -52.05
N LEU A 386 -141.59 -23.13 -51.21
CA LEU A 386 -142.40 -23.72 -50.13
C LEU A 386 -142.41 -22.91 -48.80
N ARG A 387 -141.46 -21.99 -48.58
CA ARG A 387 -141.34 -21.11 -47.38
C ARG A 387 -142.08 -19.80 -47.56
N ASN A 388 -142.24 -19.32 -48.79
CA ASN A 388 -143.20 -18.25 -49.07
C ASN A 388 -144.65 -18.70 -48.77
N GLU A 389 -144.92 -20.02 -48.75
CA GLU A 389 -146.18 -20.64 -48.29
C GLU A 389 -146.24 -20.95 -46.79
N LEU A 390 -145.11 -21.05 -46.09
CA LEU A 390 -145.04 -21.36 -44.66
C LEU A 390 -144.40 -20.22 -43.88
N ARG A 391 -145.21 -19.18 -43.65
CA ARG A 391 -145.36 -18.49 -42.35
C ARG A 391 -144.09 -18.25 -41.53
N LEU A 392 -143.96 -16.99 -41.12
CA LEU A 392 -144.05 -16.61 -39.70
C LEU A 392 -143.55 -17.66 -38.69
N LYS A 393 -142.25 -17.63 -38.30
CA LYS A 393 -141.76 -17.87 -36.91
C LYS A 393 -140.22 -17.90 -36.80
N ARG A 394 -139.67 -16.81 -36.24
CA ARG A 394 -138.62 -16.65 -35.20
C ARG A 394 -137.62 -17.81 -34.89
N GLY A 395 -136.31 -17.53 -34.97
CA GLY A 395 -135.44 -17.25 -33.80
C GLY A 395 -134.31 -18.21 -33.33
N SER A 396 -133.08 -17.66 -33.29
CA SER A 396 -131.97 -17.73 -32.28
C SER A 396 -131.08 -18.99 -32.06
N SER A 397 -129.77 -18.75 -31.85
CA SER A 397 -129.01 -19.30 -30.70
C SER A 397 -127.61 -18.66 -30.53
N THR A 398 -127.32 -18.14 -29.33
CA THR A 398 -126.10 -17.48 -28.84
C THR A 398 -125.52 -18.25 -27.65
N LEU A 399 -124.68 -19.28 -27.89
CA LEU A 399 -123.96 -19.98 -26.80
C LEU A 399 -122.50 -20.38 -27.13
N SER A 400 -122.09 -20.38 -28.41
CA SER A 400 -120.73 -20.81 -28.81
C SER A 400 -119.66 -19.72 -28.66
N GLN A 401 -120.04 -18.46 -28.48
CA GLN A 401 -119.10 -17.33 -28.40
C GLN A 401 -118.43 -17.18 -27.02
N LEU A 402 -119.00 -17.77 -25.97
CA LEU A 402 -118.50 -17.57 -24.60
C LEU A 402 -117.29 -18.46 -24.24
N ASN A 403 -117.22 -19.69 -24.76
CA ASN A 403 -116.13 -20.62 -24.44
C ASN A 403 -114.82 -20.27 -25.16
N HIS A 404 -114.88 -19.71 -26.37
CA HIS A 404 -113.69 -19.32 -27.14
C HIS A 404 -112.93 -18.14 -26.50
N PHE A 405 -113.66 -17.25 -25.82
CA PHE A 405 -113.07 -16.10 -25.14
C PHE A 405 -112.17 -16.52 -23.94
N VAL A 406 -112.58 -17.55 -23.19
CA VAL A 406 -111.85 -18.02 -22.00
C VAL A 406 -110.52 -18.72 -22.37
N GLU A 407 -110.49 -19.48 -23.46
CA GLU A 407 -109.26 -20.12 -23.95
C GLU A 407 -108.23 -19.13 -24.50
N ILE A 408 -108.69 -18.03 -25.10
CA ILE A 408 -107.80 -16.97 -25.59
C ILE A 408 -107.18 -16.22 -24.40
N GLN A 409 -107.96 -15.98 -23.35
CA GLN A 409 -107.51 -15.24 -22.18
C GLN A 409 -106.40 -15.99 -21.39
N THR A 410 -106.48 -17.31 -21.30
CA THR A 410 -105.46 -18.14 -20.61
C THR A 410 -104.15 -18.26 -21.39
N LYS A 411 -104.20 -18.39 -22.72
CA LYS A 411 -102.99 -18.38 -23.57
C LYS A 411 -102.28 -17.04 -23.53
N LEU A 412 -103.03 -15.94 -23.47
CA LEU A 412 -102.48 -14.60 -23.37
C LEU A 412 -101.68 -14.42 -22.05
N GLN A 413 -102.20 -14.92 -20.92
CA GLN A 413 -101.49 -14.88 -19.63
C GLN A 413 -100.19 -15.71 -19.61
N ILE A 414 -100.17 -16.88 -20.25
CA ILE A 414 -98.96 -17.72 -20.31
C ILE A 414 -97.87 -17.08 -21.19
N LEU A 415 -98.25 -16.44 -22.29
CA LEU A 415 -97.30 -15.72 -23.14
C LEU A 415 -96.79 -14.45 -22.46
N GLU A 416 -97.64 -13.75 -21.71
CA GLU A 416 -97.24 -12.55 -20.97
C GLU A 416 -96.24 -12.87 -19.84
N THR A 417 -96.42 -13.98 -19.14
CA THR A 417 -95.46 -14.45 -18.11
C THR A 417 -94.13 -14.87 -18.72
N LYS A 418 -94.14 -15.64 -19.82
CA LYS A 418 -92.92 -16.02 -20.54
C LYS A 418 -92.16 -14.82 -21.13
N ASN A 419 -92.88 -13.81 -21.62
CA ASN A 419 -92.26 -12.60 -22.14
C ASN A 419 -91.57 -11.81 -21.02
N LYS A 420 -92.20 -11.70 -19.84
CA LYS A 420 -91.60 -11.06 -18.65
C LYS A 420 -90.39 -11.82 -18.10
N ASP A 421 -90.35 -13.14 -18.22
CA ASP A 421 -89.19 -13.96 -17.84
C ASP A 421 -88.04 -13.79 -18.86
N ALA A 422 -88.34 -13.75 -20.15
CA ALA A 422 -87.35 -13.51 -21.21
C ALA A 422 -86.76 -12.09 -21.15
N GLU A 423 -87.59 -11.08 -20.85
CA GLU A 423 -87.17 -9.68 -20.67
C GLU A 423 -86.22 -9.54 -19.48
N ARG A 424 -86.53 -10.16 -18.33
CA ARG A 424 -85.62 -10.19 -17.17
C ARG A 424 -84.30 -10.92 -17.45
N ALA A 425 -84.32 -12.00 -18.23
CA ALA A 425 -83.10 -12.70 -18.61
C ALA A 425 -82.22 -11.85 -19.57
N ALA A 426 -82.85 -11.11 -20.48
CA ALA A 426 -82.15 -10.18 -21.37
C ALA A 426 -81.54 -9.00 -20.60
N GLU A 427 -82.27 -8.42 -19.64
CA GLU A 427 -81.77 -7.35 -18.78
C GLU A 427 -80.54 -7.78 -17.96
N LEU A 428 -80.57 -8.99 -17.38
CA LEU A 428 -79.42 -9.54 -16.64
C LEU A 428 -78.21 -9.76 -17.55
N ALA A 429 -78.42 -10.33 -18.74
CA ALA A 429 -77.34 -10.54 -19.71
C ALA A 429 -76.76 -9.22 -20.23
N GLU A 430 -77.60 -8.19 -20.42
CA GLU A 430 -77.15 -6.87 -20.85
C GLU A 430 -76.40 -6.13 -19.72
N ALA A 431 -76.81 -6.30 -18.46
CA ALA A 431 -76.10 -5.77 -17.30
C ALA A 431 -74.70 -6.38 -17.16
N ASP A 432 -74.58 -7.71 -17.24
CA ASP A 432 -73.29 -8.42 -17.18
C ASP A 432 -72.38 -8.02 -18.35
N ALA A 433 -72.92 -7.88 -19.57
CA ALA A 433 -72.15 -7.41 -20.72
C ALA A 433 -71.62 -5.98 -20.52
N ARG A 434 -72.45 -5.07 -19.99
CA ARG A 434 -72.02 -3.68 -19.68
C ARG A 434 -70.97 -3.63 -18.58
N GLU A 435 -71.05 -4.49 -17.57
CA GLU A 435 -70.05 -4.57 -16.51
C GLU A 435 -68.70 -5.06 -17.06
N LYS A 436 -68.71 -6.10 -17.90
CA LYS A 436 -67.51 -6.60 -18.57
C LYS A 436 -66.89 -5.58 -19.54
N ASP A 437 -67.71 -4.85 -20.28
CA ASP A 437 -67.23 -3.74 -21.14
C ASP A 437 -66.58 -2.63 -20.30
N LYS A 438 -67.15 -2.31 -19.13
CA LYS A 438 -66.57 -1.32 -18.22
C LYS A 438 -65.22 -1.78 -17.64
N GLU A 439 -65.13 -3.03 -17.20
CA GLU A 439 -63.87 -3.63 -16.74
C GLU A 439 -62.79 -3.61 -17.85
N LEU A 440 -63.18 -3.92 -19.08
CA LEU A 440 -62.28 -3.92 -20.23
C LEU A 440 -61.80 -2.51 -20.58
N VAL A 441 -62.68 -1.51 -20.55
CA VAL A 441 -62.31 -0.09 -20.74
C VAL A 441 -61.36 0.39 -19.64
N GLU A 442 -61.59 0.01 -18.38
CA GLU A 442 -60.68 0.34 -17.29
C GLU A 442 -59.31 -0.34 -17.43
N ALA A 443 -59.28 -1.61 -17.87
CA ALA A 443 -58.04 -2.32 -18.13
C ALA A 443 -57.25 -1.70 -19.30
N LEU A 444 -57.93 -1.36 -20.40
CA LEU A 444 -57.32 -0.66 -21.54
C LEU A 444 -56.81 0.73 -21.15
N LYS A 445 -57.52 1.43 -20.27
CA LYS A 445 -57.08 2.72 -19.73
C LYS A 445 -55.80 2.55 -18.90
N ARG A 446 -55.76 1.58 -17.97
CA ARG A 446 -54.53 1.26 -17.21
C ARG A 446 -53.37 0.90 -18.14
N LEU A 447 -53.62 0.08 -19.17
CA LEU A 447 -52.61 -0.29 -20.16
C LEU A 447 -52.07 0.93 -20.91
N LYS A 448 -52.94 1.82 -21.38
CA LYS A 448 -52.53 3.09 -22.00
C LYS A 448 -51.75 4.00 -21.06
N ASP A 449 -52.14 4.08 -19.78
CA ASP A 449 -51.45 4.90 -18.79
C ASP A 449 -50.06 4.33 -18.44
N TYR A 450 -49.89 3.00 -18.51
CA TYR A 450 -48.58 2.32 -18.45
C TYR A 450 -47.75 2.56 -19.72
N GLU A 451 -48.34 2.42 -20.91
CA GLU A 451 -47.68 2.68 -22.19
C GLU A 451 -47.23 4.14 -22.33
N ALA A 452 -48.00 5.08 -21.76
CA ALA A 452 -47.65 6.49 -21.71
C ALA A 452 -46.60 6.83 -20.64
N GLY A 453 -46.21 5.88 -19.77
CA GLY A 453 -45.23 6.08 -18.70
C GLY A 453 -45.71 6.95 -17.53
N ILE A 454 -46.99 7.33 -17.52
CA ILE A 454 -47.60 8.23 -16.53
C ILE A 454 -47.95 7.47 -15.24
N TYR A 455 -48.19 6.16 -15.31
CA TYR A 455 -48.56 5.37 -14.14
C TYR A 455 -47.33 4.67 -13.51
N GLY A 456 -46.91 5.15 -12.34
CA GLY A 456 -45.99 4.48 -11.42
C GLY A 456 -44.51 4.47 -11.81
N LEU A 457 -44.15 4.70 -13.07
CA LEU A 457 -42.74 4.74 -13.48
C LEU A 457 -42.04 6.02 -12.98
N GLU A 458 -42.70 7.18 -13.10
CA GLU A 458 -42.13 8.44 -12.62
C GLU A 458 -41.99 8.45 -11.09
N ASP A 459 -42.99 7.93 -10.38
CA ASP A 459 -42.95 7.77 -8.92
C ASP A 459 -41.88 6.77 -8.47
N ALA A 460 -41.76 5.61 -9.14
CA ALA A 460 -40.72 4.63 -8.85
C ALA A 460 -39.31 5.18 -9.15
N VAL A 461 -39.15 5.96 -10.23
CA VAL A 461 -37.88 6.62 -10.55
C VAL A 461 -37.55 7.71 -9.53
N ALA A 462 -38.55 8.45 -9.04
CA ALA A 462 -38.37 9.41 -7.96
C ALA A 462 -37.96 8.72 -6.65
N GLU A 463 -38.60 7.60 -6.30
CA GLU A 463 -38.27 6.80 -5.11
C GLU A 463 -36.87 6.18 -5.19
N ILE A 464 -36.49 5.65 -6.36
CA ILE A 464 -35.12 5.17 -6.59
C ILE A 464 -34.11 6.30 -6.45
N LYS A 465 -34.42 7.51 -6.94
CA LYS A 465 -33.55 8.69 -6.77
C LYS A 465 -33.41 9.09 -5.30
N THR A 466 -34.48 9.05 -4.51
CA THR A 466 -34.42 9.38 -3.07
C THR A 466 -33.64 8.32 -2.29
N TYR A 467 -33.85 7.02 -2.54
CA TYR A 467 -33.04 5.97 -1.93
C TYR A 467 -31.57 6.06 -2.34
N LYS A 468 -31.28 6.35 -3.62
CA LYS A 468 -29.89 6.55 -4.06
C LYS A 468 -29.23 7.75 -3.39
N ALA A 469 -29.99 8.80 -3.07
CA ALA A 469 -29.49 9.93 -2.28
C ALA A 469 -29.26 9.53 -0.81
N GLN A 470 -30.15 8.75 -0.21
CA GLN A 470 -29.97 8.23 1.15
C GLN A 470 -28.76 7.30 1.28
N VAL A 471 -28.53 6.41 0.30
CA VAL A 471 -27.36 5.54 0.26
C VAL A 471 -26.08 6.38 0.22
N LYS A 472 -26.02 7.43 -0.63
CA LYS A 472 -24.85 8.34 -0.65
C LYS A 472 -24.61 9.07 0.67
N ILE A 473 -25.67 9.41 1.41
CA ILE A 473 -25.54 10.04 2.73
C ILE A 473 -25.00 9.01 3.73
N ARG A 474 -25.55 7.79 3.73
CA ARG A 474 -25.07 6.68 4.56
C ARG A 474 -23.62 6.32 4.27
N ASP A 475 -23.21 6.30 3.00
CA ASP A 475 -21.83 6.02 2.61
C ASP A 475 -20.87 7.09 3.16
N ARG A 476 -21.26 8.37 3.09
CA ARG A 476 -20.49 9.46 3.72
C ARG A 476 -20.44 9.35 5.23
N GLU A 477 -21.54 8.97 5.87
CA GLU A 477 -21.58 8.71 7.32
C GLU A 477 -20.66 7.55 7.69
N ILE A 478 -20.63 6.48 6.89
CA ILE A 478 -19.71 5.34 7.08
C ILE A 478 -18.26 5.80 6.90
N GLU A 479 -17.95 6.63 5.89
CA GLU A 479 -16.61 7.19 5.71
C GLU A 479 -16.18 8.01 6.94
N VAL A 480 -17.06 8.89 7.45
CA VAL A 480 -16.80 9.67 8.67
C VAL A 480 -16.58 8.75 9.87
N LEU A 481 -17.47 7.79 10.10
CA LEU A 481 -17.32 6.81 11.19
C LEU A 481 -16.04 5.98 11.04
N THR A 482 -15.61 5.64 9.83
CA THR A 482 -14.37 4.92 9.59
C THR A 482 -13.16 5.79 9.97
N THR A 483 -13.17 7.07 9.60
CA THR A 483 -12.13 8.01 10.04
C THR A 483 -12.12 8.21 11.55
N GLU A 484 -13.29 8.26 12.20
CA GLU A 484 -13.41 8.32 13.66
C GLU A 484 -12.89 7.04 14.33
N ILE A 485 -13.19 5.87 13.78
CA ILE A 485 -12.66 4.58 14.24
C ILE A 485 -11.13 4.59 14.15
N ASN A 486 -10.57 4.96 13.00
CA ASN A 486 -9.10 5.02 12.84
C ASN A 486 -8.47 6.00 13.84
N ASN A 487 -9.10 7.15 14.08
CA ASN A 487 -8.62 8.12 15.08
C ASN A 487 -8.73 7.58 16.51
N LEU A 488 -9.77 6.81 16.83
CA LEU A 488 -9.92 6.16 18.12
C LEU A 488 -8.93 5.00 18.28
N GLU A 489 -8.64 4.25 17.22
CA GLU A 489 -7.61 3.21 17.21
C GLU A 489 -6.23 3.81 17.45
N LEU A 490 -5.88 4.94 16.82
CA LEU A 490 -4.64 5.66 17.12
C LEU A 490 -4.57 6.06 18.59
N LYS A 491 -5.64 6.64 19.15
CA LYS A 491 -5.69 6.98 20.58
C LYS A 491 -5.61 5.76 21.49
N ILE A 492 -6.18 4.63 21.09
CA ILE A 492 -6.07 3.37 21.83
C ILE A 492 -4.62 2.91 21.81
N ASN A 493 -3.93 2.99 20.67
CA ASN A 493 -2.51 2.65 20.58
C ASN A 493 -1.67 3.58 21.47
N ASP A 494 -1.89 4.90 21.42
CA ASP A 494 -1.21 5.86 22.31
C ASP A 494 -1.41 5.49 23.80
N PHE A 495 -2.63 5.10 24.18
CA PHE A 495 -2.93 4.64 25.55
C PHE A 495 -2.34 3.27 25.87
N LEU A 496 -2.17 2.39 24.89
CA LEU A 496 -1.51 1.10 25.07
C LEU A 496 -0.02 1.32 25.30
N ASP A 497 0.61 2.18 24.50
CA ASP A 497 2.02 2.57 24.64
C ASP A 497 2.27 3.23 26.00
N GLU A 498 1.41 4.19 26.43
CA GLU A 498 1.50 4.79 27.77
C GLU A 498 1.32 3.73 28.87
N ASN A 499 0.45 2.73 28.67
CA ASN A 499 0.24 1.67 29.64
C ASN A 499 1.43 0.69 29.70
N GLU A 500 2.06 0.41 28.56
CA GLU A 500 3.31 -0.35 28.49
C GLU A 500 4.42 0.39 29.24
N ASP A 501 4.60 1.69 29.00
CA ASP A 501 5.55 2.56 29.72
C ASP A 501 5.27 2.58 31.23
N LEU A 502 4.00 2.70 31.64
CA LEU A 502 3.60 2.72 33.04
C LEU A 502 3.82 1.35 33.71
N ARG A 503 3.60 0.24 32.98
CA ARG A 503 3.89 -1.11 33.46
C ARG A 503 5.39 -1.33 33.64
N GLU A 504 6.20 -0.89 32.68
CA GLU A 504 7.65 -0.95 32.74
C GLU A 504 8.17 -0.15 33.94
N ARG A 505 7.67 1.08 34.16
CA ARG A 505 8.00 1.90 35.34
C ARG A 505 7.60 1.26 36.67
N LEU A 506 6.56 0.43 36.67
CA LEU A 506 6.09 -0.33 37.83
C LEU A 506 6.77 -1.72 37.96
N GLY A 507 7.70 -2.07 37.05
CA GLY A 507 8.42 -3.35 37.05
C GLY A 507 7.53 -4.54 36.70
N LEU A 508 6.44 -4.31 35.99
CA LEU A 508 5.52 -5.34 35.49
C LEU A 508 5.83 -5.62 34.02
N ASP A 509 5.69 -6.89 33.61
CA ASP A 509 5.84 -7.28 32.20
C ASP A 509 4.83 -6.51 31.32
N PRO A 510 5.29 -5.73 30.31
CA PRO A 510 4.45 -4.92 29.44
C PRO A 510 3.30 -5.71 28.80
N LYS A 511 3.54 -6.99 28.44
CA LYS A 511 2.57 -7.83 27.69
C LYS A 511 1.80 -8.84 28.54
N ALA A 512 2.06 -8.93 29.84
CA ALA A 512 1.33 -9.86 30.69
C ALA A 512 -0.15 -9.48 30.85
N MET A 513 -1.05 -10.47 30.69
CA MET A 513 -2.48 -10.31 30.98
C MET A 513 -2.70 -10.26 32.50
N ILE A 514 -2.86 -9.06 33.04
CA ILE A 514 -3.27 -8.85 34.44
C ILE A 514 -4.79 -9.10 34.55
N ASP A 515 -5.21 -9.85 35.56
CA ASP A 515 -6.64 -10.05 35.83
C ASP A 515 -7.29 -8.74 36.30
N LEU A 516 -8.03 -8.11 35.38
CA LEU A 516 -8.76 -6.86 35.63
C LEU A 516 -10.15 -7.09 36.22
N THR A 517 -10.56 -8.31 36.59
CA THR A 517 -11.93 -8.58 37.04
C THR A 517 -12.31 -7.80 38.30
N GLU A 518 -11.42 -7.69 39.30
CA GLU A 518 -11.67 -6.88 40.50
C GLU A 518 -11.70 -5.38 40.20
N PHE A 519 -10.80 -4.90 39.35
CA PHE A 519 -10.79 -3.50 38.89
C PHE A 519 -12.07 -3.16 38.11
N ARG A 520 -12.53 -4.04 37.21
CA ARG A 520 -13.78 -3.89 36.46
C ARG A 520 -14.99 -3.88 37.40
N LYS A 521 -15.03 -4.77 38.40
CA LYS A 521 -16.08 -4.78 39.43
C LYS A 521 -16.09 -3.48 40.23
N SER A 522 -14.92 -3.00 40.67
CA SER A 522 -14.78 -1.74 41.41
C SER A 522 -15.14 -0.51 40.57
N LYS A 523 -14.72 -0.47 39.30
CA LYS A 523 -15.09 0.60 38.34
C LYS A 523 -16.58 0.61 38.07
N ASN A 524 -17.19 -0.55 37.82
CA ASN A 524 -18.63 -0.67 37.61
C ASN A 524 -19.41 -0.25 38.86
N LEU A 525 -18.96 -0.62 40.06
CA LEU A 525 -19.56 -0.21 41.32
C LEU A 525 -19.47 1.31 41.52
N LYS A 526 -18.30 1.93 41.29
CA LYS A 526 -18.15 3.40 41.33
C LYS A 526 -19.01 4.10 40.29
N GLN A 527 -19.11 3.57 39.07
CA GLN A 527 -19.97 4.16 38.05
C GLN A 527 -21.46 4.04 38.39
N GLN A 528 -21.87 2.92 39.00
CA GLN A 528 -23.23 2.77 39.54
C GLN A 528 -23.47 3.73 40.71
N GLN A 529 -22.51 3.91 41.60
CA GLN A 529 -22.56 4.91 42.68
C GLN A 529 -22.71 6.31 42.11
N TYR A 530 -21.91 6.72 41.12
CA TYR A 530 -22.06 8.04 40.47
C TYR A 530 -23.39 8.19 39.73
N LYS A 531 -23.90 7.13 39.09
CA LYS A 531 -25.24 7.18 38.46
C LYS A 531 -26.34 7.30 39.50
N ALA A 532 -26.24 6.58 40.62
CA ALA A 532 -27.19 6.66 41.72
C ALA A 532 -27.10 8.02 42.41
N GLU A 533 -25.90 8.52 42.68
CA GLU A 533 -25.65 9.84 43.26
C GLU A 533 -26.14 10.94 42.32
N ASN A 534 -25.88 10.87 41.01
CA ASN A 534 -26.45 11.82 40.06
C ASN A 534 -27.98 11.76 39.99
N GLN A 535 -28.59 10.57 40.09
CA GLN A 535 -30.06 10.44 40.16
C GLN A 535 -30.62 11.00 41.48
N VAL A 536 -29.93 10.77 42.59
CA VAL A 536 -30.28 11.33 43.90
C VAL A 536 -30.12 12.84 43.86
N LEU A 537 -29.03 13.39 43.35
CA LEU A 537 -28.82 14.83 43.17
C LEU A 537 -29.84 15.46 42.20
N LEU A 538 -30.22 14.77 41.13
CA LEU A 538 -31.31 15.22 40.23
C LEU A 538 -32.64 15.33 40.97
N LYS A 539 -32.96 14.35 41.83
CA LYS A 539 -34.17 14.32 42.64
C LYS A 539 -34.13 15.27 43.85
N GLU A 540 -32.98 15.37 44.50
CA GLU A 540 -32.80 16.00 45.81
C GLU A 540 -32.31 17.46 45.69
N VAL A 541 -31.50 17.80 44.68
CA VAL A 541 -30.83 19.10 44.60
C VAL A 541 -31.47 20.10 43.61
N SER A 542 -32.07 19.71 42.48
CA SER A 542 -32.14 20.72 41.39
C SER A 542 -33.37 20.84 40.50
N ILE A 543 -34.30 19.88 40.38
CA ILE A 543 -35.41 20.05 39.41
C ILE A 543 -36.77 19.78 40.04
N GLU A 544 -37.03 18.59 40.59
CA GLU A 544 -38.39 18.26 41.03
C GLU A 544 -38.82 19.05 42.28
N SER A 545 -38.00 19.13 43.33
CA SER A 545 -38.31 19.90 44.55
C SER A 545 -38.37 21.42 44.29
N LEU A 546 -37.45 21.96 43.49
CA LEU A 546 -37.44 23.38 43.12
C LEU A 546 -38.57 23.73 42.13
N GLU A 547 -38.99 22.81 41.26
CA GLU A 547 -40.18 22.97 40.41
C GLU A 547 -41.48 22.87 41.22
N GLU A 548 -41.55 22.00 42.21
CA GLU A 548 -42.65 21.90 43.17
C GLU A 548 -42.77 23.18 43.99
N GLU A 549 -41.68 23.69 44.57
CA GLU A 549 -41.66 24.96 45.30
C GLU A 549 -42.03 26.15 44.39
N ARG A 550 -41.53 26.17 43.14
CA ARG A 550 -41.92 27.19 42.14
C ARG A 550 -43.41 27.09 41.81
N LEU A 551 -43.95 25.89 41.65
CA LEU A 551 -45.37 25.66 41.36
C LEU A 551 -46.26 26.13 42.53
N GLU A 552 -45.88 25.83 43.76
CA GLU A 552 -46.57 26.29 44.96
C GLU A 552 -46.57 27.82 45.07
N LEU A 553 -45.41 28.46 44.87
CA LEU A 553 -45.30 29.92 44.89
C LEU A 553 -46.14 30.57 43.77
N LYS A 554 -46.14 29.98 42.57
CA LYS A 554 -46.96 30.45 41.45
C LYS A 554 -48.47 30.27 41.71
N GLN A 555 -48.87 29.23 42.44
CA GLN A 555 -50.25 29.06 42.90
C GLN A 555 -50.64 30.09 43.97
N LYS A 556 -49.78 30.36 44.95
CA LYS A 556 -50.00 31.42 45.95
C LYS A 556 -50.15 32.79 45.31
N ILE A 557 -49.31 33.12 44.32
CA ILE A 557 -49.42 34.38 43.55
C ILE A 557 -50.74 34.46 42.79
N ARG A 558 -51.19 33.37 42.14
CA ARG A 558 -52.48 33.34 41.45
C ARG A 558 -53.67 33.52 42.39
N LYS A 559 -53.65 32.91 43.57
CA LYS A 559 -54.70 33.11 44.60
C LYS A 559 -54.72 34.56 45.08
N MET A 560 -53.56 35.15 45.39
CA MET A 560 -53.47 36.55 45.79
C MET A 560 -53.90 37.52 44.67
N ALA A 561 -53.55 37.23 43.42
CA ALA A 561 -53.97 38.01 42.27
C ALA A 561 -55.49 37.92 42.04
N GLN A 562 -56.09 36.72 42.18
CA GLN A 562 -57.54 36.55 42.12
C GLN A 562 -58.26 37.20 43.30
N GLU A 563 -57.70 37.16 44.51
CA GLU A 563 -58.26 37.88 45.67
C GLU A 563 -58.17 39.39 45.49
N LYS A 564 -57.07 39.91 44.93
CA LYS A 564 -56.93 41.34 44.60
C LYS A 564 -57.82 41.75 43.43
N ALA A 565 -58.00 40.90 42.42
CA ALA A 565 -58.92 41.13 41.31
C ALA A 565 -60.39 41.08 41.76
N LYS A 566 -60.74 40.17 42.68
CA LYS A 566 -62.07 40.14 43.32
C LYS A 566 -62.31 41.38 44.19
N LYS A 567 -61.26 41.91 44.86
CA LYS A 567 -61.33 43.17 45.61
C LYS A 567 -61.42 44.40 44.69
N PHE A 568 -60.80 44.37 43.51
CA PHE A 568 -60.87 45.45 42.50
C PHE A 568 -62.15 45.41 41.64
N GLY A 569 -62.75 44.24 41.43
CA GLY A 569 -64.01 44.07 40.69
C GLY A 569 -65.25 44.61 41.43
N THR A 570 -65.13 44.94 42.72
CA THR A 570 -66.20 45.48 43.56
C THR A 570 -66.16 47.00 43.75
N LEU A 571 -65.23 47.74 43.13
CA LEU A 571 -65.21 49.20 43.21
C LEU A 571 -64.96 49.81 41.82
N GLY A 572 -66.06 50.27 41.21
CA GLY A 572 -66.08 50.81 39.87
C GLY A 572 -65.33 52.13 39.70
N THR A 573 -64.77 52.26 38.50
CA THR A 573 -64.53 53.49 37.73
C THR A 573 -63.68 54.61 38.33
N ALA A 574 -62.62 54.90 37.57
CA ALA A 574 -62.01 56.19 37.29
C ALA A 574 -60.62 56.45 37.88
N SER A 575 -59.71 56.73 36.93
CA SER A 575 -58.37 57.30 37.08
C SER A 575 -57.24 56.34 37.43
N GLY A 576 -56.59 55.83 36.38
CA GLY A 576 -55.32 55.11 36.48
C GLY A 576 -54.77 54.61 35.14
N ASP A 577 -55.23 55.17 34.01
CA ASP A 577 -54.87 54.74 32.66
C ASP A 577 -53.49 55.26 32.21
N ILE A 578 -52.54 55.35 33.15
CA ILE A 578 -51.17 55.84 32.90
C ILE A 578 -50.11 54.85 33.44
N HIS A 579 -50.48 53.81 34.20
CA HIS A 579 -49.46 52.91 34.80
C HIS A 579 -49.31 51.52 34.16
N LEU A 580 -50.23 51.09 33.29
CA LEU A 580 -50.15 49.79 32.62
C LEU A 580 -49.25 49.81 31.37
N THR A 581 -49.09 50.97 30.71
CA THR A 581 -48.12 51.15 29.61
C THR A 581 -46.66 51.15 30.11
N ASN A 582 -46.43 51.39 31.40
CA ASN A 582 -45.09 51.32 32.00
C ASN A 582 -44.67 49.90 32.41
N ILE A 583 -45.59 48.95 32.57
CA ILE A 583 -45.23 47.56 32.88
C ILE A 583 -44.83 46.81 31.61
N PHE A 584 -45.48 47.10 30.46
CA PHE A 584 -45.07 46.49 29.19
C PHE A 584 -43.70 46.98 28.69
N ASN A 585 -43.33 48.24 28.98
CA ASN A 585 -41.97 48.74 28.72
C ASN A 585 -40.92 48.24 29.73
N GLN A 586 -41.33 47.74 30.91
CA GLN A 586 -40.42 47.16 31.89
C GLN A 586 -40.11 45.68 31.60
N GLU A 587 -41.02 44.96 30.94
CA GLU A 587 -40.80 43.58 30.47
C GLU A 587 -39.81 43.53 29.29
N LEU A 588 -39.83 44.53 28.39
CA LEU A 588 -38.80 44.71 27.35
C LEU A 588 -37.42 45.10 27.93
N ARG A 589 -37.37 45.73 29.11
CA ARG A 589 -36.10 46.03 29.81
C ARG A 589 -35.53 44.86 30.62
N MET A 590 -36.29 43.78 30.85
CA MET A 590 -35.79 42.60 31.56
C MET A 590 -35.16 41.58 30.62
N GLU A 591 -35.59 41.52 29.36
CA GLU A 591 -34.88 40.76 28.32
C GLU A 591 -33.51 41.39 28.00
N GLU A 592 -33.38 42.72 28.12
CA GLU A 592 -32.09 43.44 28.04
C GLU A 592 -31.21 43.29 29.30
N ARG A 593 -31.72 42.72 30.41
CA ARG A 593 -30.95 42.51 31.65
C ARG A 593 -30.40 41.10 31.82
N LYS A 594 -30.85 40.13 31.02
CA LYS A 594 -30.14 38.84 30.89
C LYS A 594 -28.89 38.94 30.00
N SER A 595 -28.76 40.00 29.22
CA SER A 595 -27.52 40.40 28.54
C SER A 595 -26.61 41.31 29.38
N GLN A 596 -26.92 41.54 30.67
CA GLN A 596 -26.15 42.39 31.61
C GLN A 596 -25.52 41.61 32.78
N LEU A 597 -25.05 40.37 32.56
CA LEU A 597 -23.99 39.78 33.39
C LEU A 597 -22.60 39.97 32.78
N LEU A 598 -22.40 41.09 32.09
CA LEU A 598 -21.11 41.68 31.78
C LEU A 598 -21.32 43.18 31.96
N SER A 599 -20.50 43.82 32.81
CA SER A 599 -20.45 45.28 32.94
C SER A 599 -20.42 45.93 31.54
N PRO A 600 -21.07 47.09 31.28
CA PRO A 600 -21.00 47.76 29.97
C PRO A 600 -19.56 48.07 29.52
N GLY A 601 -18.65 48.31 30.47
CA GLY A 601 -17.22 48.40 30.19
C GLY A 601 -16.61 47.06 29.76
N ASN A 602 -17.01 45.96 30.38
CA ASN A 602 -16.54 44.63 30.01
C ASN A 602 -17.16 44.15 28.69
N VAL A 603 -18.40 44.51 28.33
CA VAL A 603 -19.00 44.11 27.04
C VAL A 603 -18.31 44.80 25.87
N GLU A 604 -17.97 46.09 25.98
CA GLU A 604 -17.17 46.77 24.97
C GLU A 604 -15.75 46.20 24.91
N GLU A 605 -15.14 45.92 26.06
CA GLU A 605 -13.82 45.29 26.13
C GLU A 605 -13.82 43.85 25.58
N PHE A 606 -14.87 43.07 25.84
CA PHE A 606 -15.08 41.74 25.27
C PHE A 606 -15.40 41.82 23.78
N LYS A 607 -16.15 42.82 23.31
CA LYS A 607 -16.39 43.05 21.87
C LYS A 607 -15.12 43.45 21.16
N LEU A 608 -14.34 44.39 21.70
CA LEU A 608 -13.04 44.79 21.17
C LEU A 608 -12.05 43.62 21.20
N LYS A 609 -12.04 42.82 22.27
CA LYS A 609 -11.20 41.62 22.37
C LYS A 609 -11.65 40.53 21.42
N ASN A 610 -12.94 40.33 21.22
CA ASN A 610 -13.47 39.37 20.26
C ASN A 610 -13.25 39.83 18.82
N GLU A 611 -13.33 41.14 18.54
CA GLU A 611 -13.00 41.73 17.24
C GLU A 611 -11.50 41.67 16.97
N TYR A 612 -10.66 41.91 17.98
CA TYR A 612 -9.21 41.72 17.91
C TYR A 612 -8.84 40.26 17.67
N LEU A 613 -9.43 39.33 18.42
CA LEU A 613 -9.26 37.89 18.21
C LEU A 613 -9.78 37.44 16.85
N SER A 614 -10.87 38.03 16.34
CA SER A 614 -11.38 37.75 14.99
C SER A 614 -10.44 38.28 13.90
N LYS A 615 -9.82 39.44 14.13
CA LYS A 615 -8.78 39.99 13.23
C LYS A 615 -7.53 39.11 13.27
N GLU A 616 -7.03 38.78 14.45
CA GLU A 616 -5.87 37.90 14.66
C GLU A 616 -6.10 36.51 14.06
N LEU A 617 -7.29 35.93 14.24
CA LEU A 617 -7.68 34.67 13.61
C LEU A 617 -7.66 34.77 12.09
N ASN A 618 -8.21 35.84 11.50
CA ASN A 618 -8.12 36.11 10.07
C ASN A 618 -6.67 36.30 9.60
N GLU A 619 -5.80 36.93 10.39
CA GLU A 619 -4.38 37.06 10.04
C GLU A 619 -3.68 35.71 10.06
N LYS A 620 -3.96 34.88 11.08
CA LYS A 620 -3.44 33.52 11.20
C LYS A 620 -3.97 32.60 10.10
N GLU A 621 -5.23 32.74 9.69
CA GLU A 621 -5.79 32.03 8.53
C GLU A 621 -5.09 32.45 7.23
N ARG A 622 -4.82 33.75 7.04
CA ARG A 622 -4.02 34.22 5.89
C ARG A 622 -2.59 33.70 5.92
N ASP A 623 -1.95 33.65 7.09
CA ASP A 623 -0.60 33.11 7.24
C ASP A 623 -0.56 31.60 7.02
N LEU A 624 -1.58 30.87 7.48
CA LEU A 624 -1.75 29.45 7.18
C LEU A 624 -1.94 29.23 5.68
N GLU A 625 -2.68 30.07 4.99
CA GLU A 625 -2.86 29.99 3.54
C GLU A 625 -1.54 30.31 2.79
N ARG A 626 -0.78 31.32 3.23
CA ARG A 626 0.58 31.58 2.72
C ARG A 626 1.50 30.39 2.94
N ASN A 627 1.46 29.79 4.12
CA ASN A 627 2.25 28.59 4.44
C ASN A 627 1.82 27.40 3.60
N ARG A 628 0.53 27.22 3.32
CA ARG A 628 0.04 26.20 2.36
C ARG A 628 0.61 26.42 0.97
N ILE A 629 0.63 27.66 0.47
CA ILE A 629 1.22 28.00 -0.83
C ILE A 629 2.74 27.73 -0.84
N VAL A 630 3.43 28.02 0.25
CA VAL A 630 4.87 27.73 0.38
C VAL A 630 5.13 26.23 0.44
N ILE A 631 4.32 25.48 1.19
CA ILE A 631 4.37 24.01 1.26
C ILE A 631 4.13 23.40 -0.12
N THR A 632 3.13 23.86 -0.87
CA THR A 632 2.88 23.34 -2.23
C THR A 632 4.03 23.67 -3.18
N LYS A 633 4.66 24.85 -3.07
CA LYS A 633 5.88 25.17 -3.83
C LYS A 633 7.05 24.25 -3.46
N PHE A 634 7.28 23.99 -2.18
CA PHE A 634 8.33 23.06 -1.74
C PHE A 634 8.03 21.62 -2.17
N GLN A 635 6.78 21.17 -2.09
CA GLN A 635 6.35 19.86 -2.57
C GLN A 635 6.59 19.71 -4.08
N ASN A 636 6.29 20.75 -4.87
CA ASN A 636 6.59 20.76 -6.30
C ASN A 636 8.10 20.71 -6.55
N LYS A 637 8.90 21.47 -5.79
CA LYS A 637 10.37 21.44 -5.92
C LYS A 637 10.96 20.07 -5.55
N VAL A 638 10.42 19.42 -4.52
CA VAL A 638 10.81 18.05 -4.14
C VAL A 638 10.45 17.07 -5.26
N LYS A 639 9.26 17.20 -5.86
CA LYS A 639 8.85 16.37 -6.99
C LYS A 639 9.76 16.55 -8.21
N GLU A 640 10.10 17.78 -8.56
CA GLU A 640 11.07 18.07 -9.64
C GLU A 640 12.43 17.44 -9.37
N LEU A 641 12.95 17.55 -8.13
CA LEU A 641 14.25 16.95 -7.76
C LEU A 641 14.21 15.41 -7.78
N VAL A 642 13.07 14.80 -7.43
CA VAL A 642 12.86 13.35 -7.53
C VAL A 642 12.86 12.91 -9.00
N ASP A 643 12.20 13.66 -9.88
CA ASP A 643 12.18 13.39 -11.32
C ASP A 643 13.58 13.57 -11.94
N GLU A 644 14.34 14.61 -11.55
CA GLU A 644 15.74 14.80 -11.95
C GLU A 644 16.63 13.64 -11.48
N LYS A 645 16.47 13.20 -10.22
CA LYS A 645 17.21 12.05 -9.68
C LYS A 645 16.89 10.77 -10.46
N ALA A 646 15.62 10.52 -10.79
CA ALA A 646 15.22 9.35 -11.56
C ALA A 646 15.84 9.37 -12.98
N GLN A 647 15.85 10.52 -13.65
CA GLN A 647 16.48 10.69 -14.95
C GLN A 647 18.01 10.51 -14.89
N LEU A 648 18.66 11.01 -13.83
CA LEU A 648 20.10 10.78 -13.60
C LEU A 648 20.42 9.31 -13.35
N GLU A 649 19.60 8.61 -12.56
CA GLU A 649 19.76 7.17 -12.32
C GLU A 649 19.57 6.35 -13.60
N GLU A 650 18.62 6.73 -14.46
CA GLU A 650 18.42 6.12 -15.77
C GLU A 650 19.62 6.37 -16.70
N GLY A 651 20.10 7.61 -16.78
CA GLY A 651 21.32 7.95 -17.53
C GLY A 651 22.56 7.19 -17.04
N LEU A 652 22.73 7.04 -15.72
CA LEU A 652 23.83 6.25 -15.15
C LEU A 652 23.68 4.75 -15.43
N LYS A 653 22.47 4.21 -15.47
CA LYS A 653 22.22 2.82 -15.87
C LYS A 653 22.55 2.59 -17.34
N GLU A 654 22.19 3.52 -18.24
CA GLU A 654 22.55 3.45 -19.65
C GLU A 654 24.08 3.55 -19.86
N ILE A 655 24.77 4.40 -19.09
CA ILE A 655 26.25 4.47 -19.10
C ILE A 655 26.85 3.14 -18.61
N LEU A 656 26.34 2.55 -17.53
CA LEU A 656 26.83 1.27 -17.04
C LEU A 656 26.56 0.13 -18.04
N GLN A 657 25.42 0.16 -18.71
CA GLN A 657 25.08 -0.84 -19.72
C GLN A 657 25.96 -0.71 -20.97
N THR A 658 26.20 0.50 -21.45
CA THR A 658 27.11 0.74 -22.58
C THR A 658 28.57 0.40 -22.24
N ILE A 659 29.05 0.72 -21.03
CA ILE A 659 30.38 0.28 -20.56
C ILE A 659 30.46 -1.25 -20.49
N LYS A 660 29.40 -1.92 -20.03
CA LYS A 660 29.33 -3.38 -19.94
C LYS A 660 29.30 -4.02 -21.33
N GLU A 661 28.62 -3.41 -22.29
CA GLU A 661 28.60 -3.83 -23.69
C GLU A 661 29.98 -3.63 -24.37
N MET A 662 30.70 -2.55 -24.06
CA MET A 662 32.08 -2.33 -24.55
C MET A 662 33.11 -3.32 -23.95
N GLN A 663 32.87 -3.87 -22.75
CA GLN A 663 33.78 -4.86 -22.15
C GLN A 663 33.67 -6.26 -22.77
N ILE A 664 32.63 -6.54 -23.57
CA ILE A 664 32.38 -7.87 -24.15
C ILE A 664 33.12 -8.05 -25.50
N GLU A 665 33.57 -6.98 -26.18
CA GLU A 665 34.38 -7.09 -27.40
C GLU A 665 35.75 -6.36 -27.29
N PRO A 666 36.85 -7.08 -26.97
CA PRO A 666 38.18 -6.52 -27.02
C PRO A 666 38.73 -6.62 -28.45
N GLY A 667 38.34 -5.68 -29.34
CA GLY A 667 38.83 -5.77 -30.71
C GLY A 667 38.35 -4.74 -31.74
N GLY A 668 38.07 -3.49 -31.38
CA GLY A 668 37.70 -2.45 -32.37
C GLY A 668 38.42 -1.13 -32.12
N LYS A 669 39.42 -0.81 -32.93
CA LYS A 669 40.02 0.53 -32.99
C LYS A 669 39.05 1.45 -33.75
N GLY A 670 38.53 2.46 -33.08
CA GLY A 670 37.79 3.56 -33.69
C GLY A 670 37.21 4.45 -32.60
N GLU A 671 37.68 5.69 -32.53
CA GLU A 671 37.08 6.74 -31.70
C GLU A 671 35.72 7.11 -32.31
N THR A 672 34.70 6.28 -32.12
CA THR A 672 33.32 6.66 -32.41
C THR A 672 32.83 7.57 -31.28
N PRO A 673 32.45 8.83 -31.55
CA PRO A 673 31.91 9.71 -30.52
C PRO A 673 30.59 9.15 -30.01
N LEU A 674 30.56 8.93 -28.70
CA LEU A 674 29.49 8.30 -27.94
C LEU A 674 28.26 9.23 -27.91
N ILE A 675 27.22 8.92 -28.70
CA ILE A 675 25.94 9.64 -28.61
C ILE A 675 25.09 8.90 -27.58
N ILE A 676 24.93 9.50 -26.40
CA ILE A 676 24.01 9.03 -25.37
C ILE A 676 22.77 9.94 -25.41
N PRO A 677 21.61 9.46 -25.91
CA PRO A 677 20.40 10.28 -26.05
C PRO A 677 19.86 10.83 -24.73
N SER A 678 20.11 10.15 -23.60
CA SER A 678 19.74 10.64 -22.26
C SER A 678 20.61 11.82 -21.81
N LEU A 679 21.88 11.88 -22.22
CA LEU A 679 22.78 13.03 -21.99
C LEU A 679 22.37 14.25 -22.82
N GLU A 680 21.96 14.07 -24.09
CA GLU A 680 21.41 15.16 -24.90
C GLU A 680 20.11 15.71 -24.29
N LYS A 681 19.23 14.83 -23.76
CA LYS A 681 18.02 15.27 -23.05
C LYS A 681 18.34 16.01 -21.74
N LEU A 682 19.35 15.56 -21.00
CA LEU A 682 19.80 16.19 -19.76
C LEU A 682 20.45 17.56 -20.02
N VAL A 683 21.29 17.66 -21.05
CA VAL A 683 21.91 18.92 -21.49
C VAL A 683 20.83 19.90 -21.95
N ASN A 684 19.86 19.45 -22.75
CA ASN A 684 18.71 20.29 -23.13
C ASN A 684 17.87 20.74 -21.92
N ALA A 685 17.69 19.87 -20.91
CA ALA A 685 16.98 20.22 -19.68
C ALA A 685 17.76 21.24 -18.82
N ILE A 686 19.08 21.07 -18.69
CA ILE A 686 19.97 21.99 -17.97
C ILE A 686 20.06 23.35 -18.69
N GLU A 687 20.17 23.35 -20.01
CA GLU A 687 20.22 24.56 -20.84
C GLU A 687 18.88 25.32 -20.82
N SER A 688 17.75 24.62 -20.79
CA SER A 688 16.43 25.23 -20.60
C SER A 688 16.26 25.89 -19.23
N ARG A 689 16.96 25.39 -18.20
CA ARG A 689 16.94 25.90 -16.83
C ARG A 689 17.83 27.14 -16.64
N ASN A 690 18.83 27.33 -17.49
CA ASN A 690 19.69 28.52 -17.52
C ASN A 690 19.09 29.69 -18.34
N ALA A 691 17.87 29.53 -18.86
CA ALA A 691 17.16 30.53 -19.67
C ALA A 691 16.63 31.75 -18.91
N GLU A 692 16.95 31.91 -17.62
CA GLU A 692 16.65 33.15 -16.87
C GLU A 692 17.53 34.35 -17.31
N GLY A 693 18.52 34.14 -18.19
CA GLY A 693 19.27 35.20 -18.86
C GLY A 693 19.19 35.09 -20.39
N ILE A 694 18.67 36.15 -21.04
CA ILE A 694 18.58 36.42 -22.50
C ILE A 694 19.07 35.26 -23.39
N PHE A 695 18.13 34.43 -23.83
CA PHE A 695 18.37 33.40 -24.85
C PHE A 695 18.73 34.04 -26.20
N ASP A 696 20.02 34.07 -26.54
CA ASP A 696 20.48 34.54 -27.84
C ASP A 696 20.29 33.42 -28.88
N ALA A 697 19.07 33.31 -29.41
CA ALA A 697 18.66 32.30 -30.38
C ALA A 697 19.59 32.22 -31.60
N ASN A 698 20.28 33.31 -31.94
CA ASN A 698 21.24 33.33 -33.04
C ASN A 698 22.52 32.54 -32.72
N LEU A 699 22.97 32.53 -31.46
CA LEU A 699 24.15 31.76 -31.05
C LEU A 699 23.84 30.26 -31.05
N HIS A 700 22.66 29.87 -30.58
CA HIS A 700 22.20 28.48 -30.61
C HIS A 700 22.03 27.95 -32.04
N LEU A 701 21.35 28.71 -32.91
CA LEU A 701 21.21 28.32 -34.32
C LEU A 701 22.56 28.24 -35.03
N LYS A 702 23.50 29.12 -34.69
CA LYS A 702 24.86 29.07 -35.24
C LYS A 702 25.64 27.85 -34.76
N ALA A 703 25.58 27.52 -33.48
CA ALA A 703 26.21 26.32 -32.92
C ALA A 703 25.65 25.04 -33.56
N GLN A 704 24.32 24.98 -33.77
CA GLN A 704 23.68 23.85 -34.46
C GLN A 704 24.10 23.75 -35.93
N VAL A 705 24.21 24.89 -36.63
CA VAL A 705 24.71 24.92 -38.03
C VAL A 705 26.16 24.47 -38.09
N ASP A 706 27.03 24.95 -37.19
CA ASP A 706 28.44 24.57 -37.15
C ASP A 706 28.61 23.07 -36.83
N GLN A 707 27.79 22.51 -35.94
CA GLN A 707 27.76 21.08 -35.65
C GLN A 707 27.30 20.25 -36.86
N LEU A 708 26.26 20.70 -37.57
CA LEU A 708 25.80 20.05 -38.80
C LEU A 708 26.85 20.13 -39.91
N ILE A 709 27.59 21.24 -40.02
CA ILE A 709 28.70 21.39 -40.96
C ILE A 709 29.83 20.42 -40.61
N GLY A 710 30.20 20.31 -39.33
CA GLY A 710 31.18 19.33 -38.84
C GLY A 710 30.81 17.90 -39.23
N ARG A 711 29.57 17.49 -38.90
CA ARG A 711 29.05 16.15 -39.22
C ARG A 711 28.97 15.90 -40.73
N ASN A 712 28.65 16.91 -41.54
CA ASN A 712 28.64 16.77 -43.00
C ASN A 712 30.06 16.55 -43.55
N ASN A 713 31.08 17.19 -42.96
CA ASN A 713 32.46 16.98 -43.34
C ASN A 713 32.95 15.59 -42.93
N GLU A 714 32.62 15.13 -41.71
CA GLU A 714 32.91 13.76 -41.25
C GLU A 714 32.30 12.71 -42.19
N LEU A 715 31.00 12.84 -42.50
CA LEU A 715 30.33 11.95 -43.45
C LEU A 715 30.98 11.96 -44.84
N ARG A 716 31.48 13.11 -45.30
CA ARG A 716 32.23 13.19 -46.57
C ARG A 716 33.57 12.47 -46.49
N ASP A 717 34.24 12.50 -45.35
CA ASP A 717 35.52 11.83 -45.18
C ASP A 717 35.34 10.32 -44.97
N GLU A 718 34.33 9.88 -44.23
CA GLU A 718 33.90 8.47 -44.17
C GLU A 718 33.51 7.94 -45.56
N LEU A 719 32.79 8.73 -46.36
CA LEU A 719 32.45 8.35 -47.73
C LEU A 719 33.71 8.21 -48.60
N LYS A 720 34.71 9.09 -48.44
CA LYS A 720 35.99 8.95 -49.16
C LYS A 720 36.77 7.73 -48.71
N GLU A 721 36.76 7.42 -47.42
CA GLU A 721 37.48 6.27 -46.87
C GLU A 721 36.85 4.96 -47.30
N THR A 722 35.52 4.83 -47.19
CA THR A 722 34.78 3.68 -47.71
C THR A 722 34.94 3.52 -49.22
N GLN A 723 34.98 4.62 -49.99
CA GLN A 723 35.33 4.56 -51.41
C GLN A 723 36.76 4.04 -51.65
N LYS A 724 37.75 4.50 -50.88
CA LYS A 724 39.12 3.99 -50.97
C LYS A 724 39.19 2.50 -50.61
N GLU A 725 38.53 2.08 -49.55
CA GLU A 725 38.47 0.67 -49.16
C GLU A 725 37.80 -0.19 -50.23
N ALA A 726 36.68 0.27 -50.80
CA ALA A 726 36.01 -0.41 -51.91
C ALA A 726 36.94 -0.54 -53.13
N THR A 727 37.73 0.50 -53.45
CA THR A 727 38.74 0.40 -54.52
C THR A 727 39.85 -0.59 -54.18
N ASN A 728 40.31 -0.65 -52.92
CA ASN A 728 41.31 -1.61 -52.47
C ASN A 728 40.80 -3.06 -52.54
N TYR A 729 39.58 -3.31 -52.08
CA TYR A 729 38.95 -4.63 -52.18
C TYR A 729 38.74 -5.04 -53.64
N SER A 730 38.32 -4.12 -54.51
CA SER A 730 38.21 -4.36 -55.95
C SER A 730 39.56 -4.73 -56.58
N GLN A 731 40.63 -4.02 -56.23
CA GLN A 731 41.99 -4.35 -56.68
C GLN A 731 42.47 -5.71 -56.16
N ASN A 732 42.18 -6.05 -54.90
CA ASN A 732 42.53 -7.34 -54.32
C ASN A 732 41.76 -8.48 -54.98
N LEU A 733 40.48 -8.27 -55.29
CA LEU A 733 39.65 -9.21 -56.03
C LEU A 733 40.17 -9.41 -57.45
N ALA A 734 40.59 -8.34 -58.14
CA ALA A 734 41.23 -8.45 -59.45
C ALA A 734 42.54 -9.27 -59.40
N LYS A 735 43.37 -9.07 -58.37
CA LYS A 735 44.59 -9.88 -58.15
C LYS A 735 44.27 -11.35 -57.85
N ALA A 736 43.26 -11.62 -57.03
CA ALA A 736 42.82 -12.98 -56.72
C ALA A 736 42.27 -13.69 -57.97
N ASN A 737 41.49 -13.00 -58.79
CA ASN A 737 40.99 -13.52 -60.06
C ASN A 737 42.13 -13.85 -61.03
N LEU A 738 43.15 -13.00 -61.15
CA LEU A 738 44.35 -13.33 -61.94
C LEU A 738 45.08 -14.56 -61.40
N LYS A 739 45.15 -14.73 -60.07
CA LYS A 739 45.76 -15.92 -59.46
C LYS A 739 44.94 -17.18 -59.72
N MET A 740 43.61 -17.08 -59.66
CA MET A 740 42.72 -18.19 -60.05
C MET A 740 42.89 -18.55 -61.51
N GLU A 741 42.91 -17.57 -62.42
CA GLU A 741 43.14 -17.82 -63.85
C GLU A 741 44.49 -18.50 -64.10
N ASN A 742 45.54 -18.11 -63.37
CA ASN A 742 46.85 -18.77 -63.45
C ASN A 742 46.82 -20.21 -62.90
N LEU A 743 46.16 -20.43 -61.77
CA LEU A 743 46.00 -21.78 -61.19
C LEU A 743 45.12 -22.67 -62.08
N GLU A 744 44.09 -22.13 -62.72
CA GLU A 744 43.26 -22.84 -63.70
C GLU A 744 44.09 -23.23 -64.93
N LYS A 745 44.93 -22.32 -65.44
CA LYS A 745 45.90 -22.64 -66.51
C LYS A 745 46.88 -23.73 -66.06
N GLU A 746 47.38 -23.68 -64.83
CA GLU A 746 48.28 -24.70 -64.27
C GLU A 746 47.57 -26.05 -64.08
N ILE A 747 46.32 -26.06 -63.62
CA ILE A 747 45.49 -27.27 -63.52
C ILE A 747 45.22 -27.86 -64.91
N CYS A 748 44.99 -27.03 -65.94
CA CYS A 748 44.87 -27.49 -67.32
C CYS A 748 46.17 -28.15 -67.80
N LEU A 749 47.33 -27.52 -67.56
CA LEU A 749 48.64 -28.10 -67.88
C LEU A 749 48.90 -29.43 -67.13
N LEU A 750 48.54 -29.51 -65.85
CA LEU A 750 48.62 -30.75 -65.04
C LEU A 750 47.69 -31.85 -65.56
N ARG A 751 46.52 -31.47 -66.10
CA ARG A 751 45.56 -32.41 -66.68
C ARG A 751 46.06 -32.95 -68.03
N GLU A 752 46.76 -32.13 -68.80
CA GLU A 752 47.45 -32.52 -70.05
C GLU A 752 48.70 -33.40 -69.80
N ALA A 753 49.35 -33.25 -68.64
CA ALA A 753 50.59 -33.97 -68.29
C ALA A 753 50.41 -35.36 -67.65
N LYS A 754 49.19 -35.92 -67.58
CA LYS A 754 48.88 -37.24 -66.99
C LYS A 754 49.38 -38.45 -67.80
N GLY A 755 50.67 -38.52 -68.10
CA GLY A 755 51.24 -39.62 -68.88
C GLY A 755 52.71 -39.97 -68.70
N SER A 756 53.55 -39.14 -68.08
CA SER A 756 54.96 -39.54 -67.86
C SER A 756 55.62 -38.75 -66.73
N ASN A 757 56.40 -39.45 -65.92
CA ASN A 757 57.14 -38.96 -64.74
C ASN A 757 57.76 -37.58 -64.98
N ILE A 758 57.26 -36.56 -64.28
CA ILE A 758 57.99 -35.31 -64.10
C ILE A 758 57.96 -34.92 -62.61
N VAL A 759 59.19 -34.84 -62.11
CA VAL A 759 59.68 -34.22 -60.89
C VAL A 759 58.78 -33.07 -60.43
N PHE A 760 58.26 -33.17 -59.21
CA PHE A 760 57.70 -32.01 -58.53
C PHE A 760 58.77 -30.92 -58.51
N LYS A 761 58.53 -29.81 -59.21
CA LYS A 761 59.32 -28.60 -59.01
C LYS A 761 59.12 -28.23 -57.54
N GLY A 762 60.17 -28.44 -56.74
CA GLY A 762 60.16 -28.12 -55.33
C GLY A 762 59.62 -26.70 -55.17
N VAL A 763 58.68 -26.53 -54.26
CA VAL A 763 58.19 -25.21 -53.88
C VAL A 763 59.40 -24.40 -53.49
N ASP A 764 59.72 -23.35 -54.26
CA ASP A 764 60.74 -22.38 -53.87
C ASP A 764 60.30 -21.78 -52.54
N LEU A 765 61.00 -22.12 -51.46
CA LEU A 765 60.72 -21.60 -50.13
C LEU A 765 61.36 -20.21 -49.98
N PRO A 766 60.76 -19.34 -49.15
CA PRO A 766 61.10 -17.92 -49.03
C PRO A 766 62.58 -17.65 -48.78
N ASP A 767 63.11 -16.58 -49.38
CA ASP A 767 64.48 -16.09 -49.20
C ASP A 767 64.83 -15.97 -47.71
N GLY A 768 65.63 -16.90 -47.20
CA GLY A 768 66.20 -16.84 -45.85
C GLY A 768 66.26 -18.14 -45.05
N MET A 769 65.72 -19.27 -45.51
CA MET A 769 65.83 -20.54 -44.77
C MET A 769 66.99 -21.43 -45.26
N THR A 770 67.88 -21.81 -44.34
CA THR A 770 69.09 -22.58 -44.66
C THR A 770 68.76 -24.06 -44.95
N PRO A 771 69.41 -24.69 -45.94
CA PRO A 771 69.05 -26.02 -46.47
C PRO A 771 69.31 -27.21 -45.51
N SER A 772 69.80 -26.96 -44.30
CA SER A 772 70.07 -28.00 -43.28
C SER A 772 68.79 -28.49 -42.59
N SER A 773 67.82 -27.60 -42.34
CA SER A 773 66.55 -27.97 -41.70
C SER A 773 65.62 -28.76 -42.63
N ALA A 774 65.71 -28.54 -43.95
CA ALA A 774 64.91 -29.25 -44.95
C ALA A 774 65.26 -30.76 -45.02
N ASN A 775 66.55 -31.10 -44.95
CA ASN A 775 67.00 -32.49 -44.91
C ASN A 775 66.64 -33.17 -43.58
N ILE A 776 66.67 -32.43 -42.47
CA ILE A 776 66.26 -32.94 -41.16
C ILE A 776 64.76 -33.24 -41.15
N ILE A 777 63.92 -32.34 -41.65
CA ILE A 777 62.46 -32.55 -41.71
C ILE A 777 62.11 -33.73 -42.62
N ASN A 778 62.76 -33.85 -43.79
CA ASN A 778 62.54 -35.00 -44.66
C ASN A 778 63.01 -36.31 -44.02
N SER A 779 64.17 -36.32 -43.34
CA SER A 779 64.65 -37.51 -42.62
C SER A 779 63.73 -37.91 -41.45
N GLN A 780 63.14 -36.92 -40.76
CA GLN A 780 62.17 -37.15 -39.69
C GLN A 780 60.86 -37.70 -40.24
N ASN A 781 60.41 -37.19 -41.39
CA ASN A 781 59.22 -37.71 -42.06
C ASN A 781 59.43 -39.15 -42.57
N GLU A 782 60.59 -39.47 -43.15
CA GLU A 782 60.93 -40.85 -43.52
C GLU A 782 61.01 -41.77 -42.30
N TYR A 783 61.57 -41.29 -41.20
CA TYR A 783 61.63 -42.05 -39.95
C TYR A 783 60.23 -42.30 -39.35
N LEU A 784 59.32 -41.33 -39.44
CA LEU A 784 57.93 -41.47 -39.01
C LEU A 784 57.17 -42.48 -39.86
N ILE A 785 57.36 -42.47 -41.18
CA ILE A 785 56.77 -43.46 -42.08
C ILE A 785 57.27 -44.86 -41.74
N HIS A 786 58.58 -45.01 -41.44
CA HIS A 786 59.14 -46.28 -41.01
C HIS A 786 58.55 -46.79 -39.69
N ILE A 787 58.36 -45.92 -38.70
CA ILE A 787 57.72 -46.29 -37.41
C ILE A 787 56.27 -46.73 -37.61
N LEU A 788 55.51 -46.02 -38.47
CA LEU A 788 54.13 -46.38 -38.75
C LEU A 788 54.01 -47.74 -39.42
N GLN A 789 54.87 -48.05 -40.40
CA GLN A 789 54.95 -49.38 -41.00
C GLN A 789 55.37 -50.46 -39.99
N GLU A 790 56.28 -50.15 -39.06
CA GLU A 790 56.69 -51.10 -38.03
C GLU A 790 55.57 -51.39 -37.01
N LEU A 791 54.77 -50.38 -36.66
CA LEU A 791 53.59 -50.53 -35.80
C LEU A 791 52.50 -51.36 -36.48
N GLU A 792 52.23 -51.10 -37.77
CA GLU A 792 51.28 -51.87 -38.57
C GLU A 792 51.71 -53.35 -38.66
N ASN A 793 52.99 -53.62 -38.91
CA ASN A 793 53.55 -54.98 -38.92
C ASN A 793 53.47 -55.66 -37.54
N LYS A 794 53.74 -54.94 -36.44
CA LYS A 794 53.60 -55.45 -35.07
C LYS A 794 52.14 -55.73 -34.71
N GLU A 795 51.20 -54.95 -35.22
CA GLU A 795 49.77 -55.18 -35.04
C GLU A 795 49.30 -56.42 -35.81
N HIS A 796 49.75 -56.59 -37.06
CA HIS A 796 49.51 -57.80 -37.84
C HIS A 796 50.12 -59.05 -37.16
N ALA A 797 51.34 -58.97 -36.63
CA ALA A 797 51.97 -60.08 -35.90
C ALA A 797 51.21 -60.44 -34.60
N LYS A 798 50.64 -59.45 -33.89
CA LYS A 798 49.80 -59.68 -32.70
C LYS A 798 48.44 -60.29 -33.06
N LYS A 799 47.87 -59.95 -34.23
CA LYS A 799 46.63 -60.57 -34.73
C LYS A 799 46.84 -62.03 -35.13
N VAL A 800 47.99 -62.40 -35.71
CA VAL A 800 48.32 -63.80 -36.06
C VAL A 800 48.57 -64.67 -34.83
N ARG A 801 49.20 -64.15 -33.75
CA ARG A 801 49.42 -64.88 -32.48
C ARG A 801 48.16 -65.13 -31.63
N ARG A 802 47.00 -64.58 -31.98
CA ARG A 802 45.71 -64.84 -31.30
C ARG A 802 44.89 -65.96 -31.94
N PHE A 803 45.35 -66.54 -33.05
CA PHE A 803 44.64 -67.61 -33.79
C PHE A 803 45.46 -68.90 -33.96
N THR A 804 46.53 -69.06 -33.19
CA THR A 804 47.28 -70.32 -32.98
C THR A 804 47.43 -70.53 -31.49
#